data_AF-A0A7W7LMW2-F1
#
_entry.id   AF-A0A7W7LMW2-F1
#
_cell.length_a   1.000
_cell.length_b   1.000
_cell.length_c   1.000
_cell.angle_alpha   90.00
_cell.angle_beta   90.00
_cell.angle_gamma   90.00
#
_symmetry.space_group_name_H-M   'P 1'
#
loop_
_entity.id
_entity.type
_entity.pdbx_description
1 polymer ?
#
loop_
_entity_poly.entity_id
_entity_poly.type
_entity_poly.pdbx_seq_one_letter_code
_entity_poly.pdbx_strand_id
1 'polypeptide(L)'
;MRRRAGTVLAAASLFLGGLAAAPYTHAQPRPDGPAGADSAALSVWTAQVTAEQIPILLKAGADGHELTKRPADGKAAPVELYLTGDQARELRGQGIALTEKRLPERTRKRLAAAGDGVFRPYSGKNGLKQEITDTARSHPGLAKAVAIGKTVRGQDILAVKIGKDAARTPDGAKPAVLYMSNQHAREWITPEMTRRLMHHYLDRYGKDERITKIMDRTELWFVLSANPDGYDFTFESPASRLWRKNLRDNNGDGKITPGDGVDLNRNFPYKWGYDNEGSSARPGSETYRGPAPASEPETRALDAFEKRHHFTYAVNYHSAAELLLYGVGWQVATPTPDDVLYRALAGTPEKSAIPGYRPQLSSELYTTNGEADGHAANVNGTMMFTPEMSTCETASRVDPNDRWNPADCPSSFNFPDDEKLIQGEFTKNLPFALSVAETAAHADRPSSSVGLSAPDFTPDVFTASYARGGKQAVAVTARKSVRDKRLNYTVDGGRTHTEQLRAWDGGDRYGGEDNLRFDRYRATVEDARPGATVRVWFTGRTREGKPTASEPFTFTVAERPRGADTLVISDEGGTTAGRHSADYTAALADNGRTAAVWDVATQGAPHALGVLSGFDTVVWNSGTAHPDGATLLAVRDFVNEGGKLIATGVEAGGESKVGDADTDDFAQYYLGAGDRTTVAAPSRFTGAGELTGVTVALTTGAGGAYRPVSDELPPDRFPQFRSAAAGDYTGKVTLRDGSAGPVHRAAAVTTRDTALLGFGLENVPDARERTALMSALLHAVRG
;
A
#
# COMPACT_ATOMS: atom_id res chain seq x y z
N MET A 1 -7.37 -38.69 -42.88
CA MET A 1 -6.30 -38.87 -43.90
C MET A 1 -5.17 -37.92 -43.52
N ARG A 2 -4.13 -38.39 -42.81
CA ARG A 2 -2.83 -38.85 -43.31
C ARG A 2 -2.06 -37.82 -44.18
N ARG A 3 -0.88 -37.44 -43.65
CA ARG A 3 0.40 -37.08 -44.31
C ARG A 3 0.54 -35.63 -44.81
N ARG A 4 1.70 -34.95 -44.75
CA ARG A 4 3.08 -35.29 -44.35
C ARG A 4 3.93 -34.01 -44.25
N ALA A 5 4.98 -34.07 -43.44
CA ALA A 5 6.10 -33.15 -43.36
C ALA A 5 6.99 -33.13 -44.62
N GLY A 6 7.86 -32.11 -44.73
CA GLY A 6 8.99 -32.10 -45.67
C GLY A 6 9.82 -30.81 -45.58
N THR A 7 10.90 -30.87 -44.79
CA THR A 7 12.04 -29.93 -44.75
C THR A 7 12.92 -30.07 -45.99
N VAL A 8 13.50 -28.97 -46.50
CA VAL A 8 14.74 -28.97 -47.30
C VAL A 8 15.59 -27.73 -46.97
N LEU A 9 16.83 -27.99 -46.52
CA LEU A 9 17.97 -27.08 -46.44
C LEU A 9 18.49 -26.70 -47.84
N ALA A 10 19.09 -25.52 -48.02
CA ALA A 10 20.54 -25.38 -48.28
C ALA A 10 20.99 -23.98 -48.79
N ALA A 11 22.15 -23.56 -48.25
CA ALA A 11 23.30 -22.93 -48.91
C ALA A 11 23.35 -21.40 -49.18
N ALA A 12 23.89 -20.70 -48.18
CA ALA A 12 25.08 -19.84 -48.17
C ALA A 12 25.83 -19.43 -49.46
N SER A 13 26.25 -18.15 -49.50
CA SER A 13 27.54 -17.58 -50.01
C SER A 13 27.65 -16.12 -49.47
N LEU A 14 28.47 -15.68 -48.49
CA LEU A 14 29.92 -15.60 -48.19
C LEU A 14 30.72 -14.44 -48.83
N PHE A 15 31.50 -13.76 -47.94
CA PHE A 15 32.70 -12.91 -48.09
C PHE A 15 32.53 -11.39 -48.37
N LEU A 16 33.28 -10.41 -47.82
CA LEU A 16 34.48 -10.20 -46.97
C LEU A 16 34.37 -8.74 -46.42
N GLY A 17 35.01 -8.22 -45.36
CA GLY A 17 36.08 -8.64 -44.46
C GLY A 17 36.70 -7.40 -43.76
N GLY A 18 37.37 -7.61 -42.61
CA GLY A 18 38.42 -6.73 -42.04
C GLY A 18 38.19 -6.28 -40.58
N LEU A 19 38.70 -6.98 -39.56
CA LEU A 19 40.08 -7.01 -38.99
C LEU A 19 40.34 -5.93 -37.91
N ALA A 20 40.40 -6.36 -36.65
CA ALA A 20 41.60 -6.30 -35.80
C ALA A 20 41.34 -6.94 -34.43
N ALA A 21 42.05 -8.03 -34.14
CA ALA A 21 42.17 -8.63 -32.81
C ALA A 21 43.65 -8.89 -32.54
N ALA A 22 44.10 -8.57 -31.32
CA ALA A 22 45.34 -9.03 -30.72
C ALA A 22 45.17 -8.96 -29.18
N PRO A 23 45.90 -9.79 -28.40
CA PRO A 23 45.28 -10.69 -27.43
C PRO A 23 45.61 -10.33 -25.98
N TYR A 24 44.76 -10.73 -25.03
CA TYR A 24 45.17 -10.84 -23.63
C TYR A 24 44.93 -12.26 -23.11
N THR A 25 46.03 -12.81 -22.63
CA THR A 25 46.27 -14.13 -22.05
C THR A 25 45.34 -14.43 -20.87
N HIS A 26 44.70 -15.61 -20.91
CA HIS A 26 44.07 -16.21 -19.74
C HIS A 26 45.14 -16.62 -18.72
N ALA A 27 45.22 -15.90 -17.60
CA ALA A 27 45.77 -16.43 -16.37
C ALA A 27 44.65 -17.17 -15.62
N GLN A 28 44.79 -18.49 -15.44
CA GLN A 28 43.98 -19.25 -14.50
C GLN A 28 44.38 -18.90 -13.06
N PRO A 29 43.42 -18.62 -12.16
CA PRO A 29 43.63 -18.83 -10.74
C PRO A 29 43.22 -20.25 -10.36
N ARG A 30 44.10 -20.93 -9.61
CA ARG A 30 43.86 -22.20 -8.93
C ARG A 30 42.69 -22.10 -7.92
N PRO A 31 42.03 -23.23 -7.61
CA PRO A 31 40.89 -23.26 -6.70
C PRO A 31 41.37 -23.44 -5.26
N ASP A 32 41.01 -22.53 -4.35
CA ASP A 32 41.01 -22.78 -2.91
C ASP A 32 39.87 -21.97 -2.26
N GLY A 33 38.72 -22.61 -2.16
CA GLY A 33 37.53 -22.16 -1.45
C GLY A 33 36.45 -23.24 -1.58
N PRO A 34 35.77 -23.67 -0.51
CA PRO A 34 34.93 -24.86 -0.57
C PRO A 34 33.73 -24.59 -1.48
N ALA A 35 33.67 -25.33 -2.60
CA ALA A 35 32.43 -25.53 -3.33
C ALA A 35 31.48 -26.37 -2.46
N GLY A 36 30.23 -25.93 -2.32
CA GLY A 36 29.16 -26.79 -1.78
C GLY A 36 28.19 -26.11 -0.82
N ALA A 37 27.31 -25.26 -1.37
CA ALA A 37 25.92 -25.14 -0.94
C ALA A 37 25.14 -24.71 -2.20
N ASP A 38 24.06 -25.41 -2.52
CA ASP A 38 23.26 -25.21 -3.73
C ASP A 38 23.04 -23.73 -4.02
N SER A 39 23.64 -23.21 -5.10
CA SER A 39 23.42 -21.81 -5.50
C SER A 39 21.95 -21.55 -5.87
N ALA A 40 21.19 -22.62 -6.10
CA ALA A 40 19.77 -22.66 -6.40
C ALA A 40 18.85 -22.82 -5.18
N ALA A 41 19.36 -23.02 -3.96
CA ALA A 41 18.51 -23.11 -2.77
C ALA A 41 18.20 -21.72 -2.20
N LEU A 42 17.00 -21.53 -1.65
CA LEU A 42 16.62 -20.31 -0.93
C LEU A 42 17.33 -20.28 0.43
N SER A 43 18.07 -19.20 0.70
CA SER A 43 18.78 -18.97 1.97
C SER A 43 18.35 -17.65 2.60
N VAL A 44 18.61 -17.50 3.90
CA VAL A 44 18.41 -16.26 4.65
C VAL A 44 19.67 -15.40 4.54
N TRP A 45 19.51 -14.16 4.11
CA TRP A 45 20.58 -13.17 4.01
C TRP A 45 20.23 -11.96 4.87
N THR A 46 21.24 -11.33 5.44
CA THR A 46 21.09 -10.04 6.13
C THR A 46 21.88 -8.97 5.42
N ALA A 47 21.33 -7.77 5.39
CA ALA A 47 22.01 -6.59 4.88
C ALA A 47 21.75 -5.39 5.81
N GLN A 48 22.69 -4.44 5.80
CA GLN A 48 22.45 -3.09 6.27
C GLN A 48 22.11 -2.25 5.05
N VAL A 49 20.89 -1.75 4.99
CA VAL A 49 20.32 -1.11 3.80
C VAL A 49 20.00 0.32 4.14
N THR A 50 20.37 1.25 3.26
CA THR A 50 20.00 2.67 3.34
C THR A 50 18.68 2.91 2.60
N ALA A 51 18.00 4.04 2.84
CA ALA A 51 16.77 4.38 2.12
C ALA A 51 16.96 4.32 0.60
N GLU A 52 18.07 4.85 0.09
CA GLU A 52 18.44 4.84 -1.34
C GLU A 52 18.60 3.42 -1.94
N GLN A 53 18.84 2.41 -1.10
CA GLN A 53 19.02 1.02 -1.53
C GLN A 53 17.72 0.20 -1.50
N ILE A 54 16.65 0.70 -0.87
CA ILE A 54 15.34 0.00 -0.81
C ILE A 54 14.76 -0.25 -2.22
N PRO A 55 14.73 0.73 -3.14
CA PRO A 55 14.21 0.50 -4.49
C PRO A 55 14.97 -0.60 -5.26
N ILE A 56 16.27 -0.76 -4.99
CA ILE A 56 17.08 -1.83 -5.60
C ILE A 56 16.58 -3.20 -5.15
N LEU A 57 16.28 -3.36 -3.86
CA LEU A 57 15.77 -4.62 -3.29
C LEU A 57 14.37 -4.95 -3.80
N LEU A 58 13.47 -3.97 -3.82
CA LEU A 58 12.11 -4.15 -4.34
C LEU A 58 12.15 -4.54 -5.83
N LYS A 59 12.99 -3.88 -6.63
CA LYS A 59 13.18 -4.21 -8.06
C LYS A 59 13.82 -5.60 -8.29
N ALA A 60 14.65 -6.04 -7.36
CA ALA A 60 15.18 -7.40 -7.34
C ALA A 60 14.13 -8.45 -6.90
N GLY A 61 12.95 -8.00 -6.46
CA GLY A 61 11.82 -8.85 -6.13
C GLY A 61 11.80 -9.32 -4.69
N ALA A 62 12.51 -8.62 -3.79
CA ALA A 62 12.33 -8.78 -2.35
C ALA A 62 10.92 -8.34 -1.95
N ASP A 63 10.32 -9.04 -0.99
CA ASP A 63 9.04 -8.64 -0.44
C ASP A 63 9.23 -7.42 0.49
N GLY A 64 8.44 -6.37 0.33
CA GLY A 64 8.60 -5.15 1.13
C GLY A 64 8.39 -5.37 2.65
N HIS A 65 7.76 -6.47 3.06
CA HIS A 65 7.58 -6.86 4.46
C HIS A 65 8.91 -7.25 5.09
N GLU A 66 9.80 -7.78 4.27
CA GLU A 66 11.16 -8.14 4.65
C GLU A 66 12.01 -6.88 4.91
N LEU A 67 11.49 -5.71 4.50
CA LEU A 67 12.07 -4.37 4.66
C LEU A 67 11.37 -3.55 5.78
N THR A 68 10.53 -4.19 6.62
CA THR A 68 9.73 -3.57 7.70
C THR A 68 10.46 -2.59 8.60
N LYS A 69 11.78 -2.75 8.80
CA LYS A 69 12.62 -1.75 9.47
C LYS A 69 13.18 -0.79 8.45
N ARG A 70 12.42 0.26 8.12
CA ARG A 70 12.93 1.33 7.28
C ARG A 70 14.06 2.09 8.00
N PRO A 71 15.17 2.39 7.31
CA PRO A 71 16.24 3.19 7.86
C PRO A 71 15.78 4.64 8.04
N ALA A 72 16.16 5.27 9.16
CA ALA A 72 16.06 6.73 9.26
C ALA A 72 17.06 7.38 8.30
N ASP A 73 16.74 8.58 7.79
CA ASP A 73 17.55 9.32 6.81
C ASP A 73 19.05 9.27 7.11
N GLY A 74 19.83 8.79 6.13
CA GLY A 74 21.29 8.70 6.20
C GLY A 74 21.85 7.58 7.10
N LYS A 75 21.01 6.74 7.72
CA LYS A 75 21.44 5.55 8.48
C LYS A 75 21.05 4.28 7.74
N ALA A 76 21.78 3.20 7.96
CA ALA A 76 21.40 1.89 7.45
C ALA A 76 20.54 1.15 8.49
N ALA A 77 19.58 0.36 8.03
CA ALA A 77 18.80 -0.55 8.86
C ALA A 77 19.06 -2.02 8.49
N PRO A 78 19.03 -2.93 9.49
CA PRO A 78 19.10 -4.35 9.22
C PRO A 78 17.82 -4.83 8.52
N VAL A 79 17.99 -5.49 7.38
CA VAL A 79 16.94 -6.25 6.71
C VAL A 79 17.31 -7.73 6.65
N GLU A 80 16.31 -8.59 6.64
CA GLU A 80 16.45 -10.02 6.36
C GLU A 80 15.84 -10.28 4.98
N LEU A 81 16.51 -11.00 4.09
CA LEU A 81 16.09 -11.26 2.71
C LEU A 81 16.17 -12.76 2.42
N TYR A 82 15.24 -13.27 1.62
CA TYR A 82 15.24 -14.69 1.20
C TYR A 82 15.65 -14.76 -0.25
N LEU A 83 16.88 -15.18 -0.49
CA LEU A 83 17.51 -15.12 -1.80
C LEU A 83 18.23 -16.42 -2.09
N THR A 84 18.24 -16.80 -3.36
CA THR A 84 19.19 -17.76 -3.89
C THR A 84 20.61 -17.20 -3.84
N GLY A 85 21.62 -18.08 -3.91
CA GLY A 85 23.00 -17.66 -4.00
C GLY A 85 23.28 -16.77 -5.22
N ASP A 86 22.53 -16.94 -6.30
CA ASP A 86 22.66 -16.18 -7.54
C ASP A 86 22.07 -14.77 -7.39
N GLN A 87 20.86 -14.65 -6.84
CA GLN A 87 20.23 -13.35 -6.51
C GLN A 87 21.09 -12.54 -5.52
N ALA A 88 21.67 -13.20 -4.51
CA ALA A 88 22.57 -12.55 -3.58
C ALA A 88 23.87 -12.03 -4.26
N ARG A 89 24.38 -12.73 -5.29
CA ARG A 89 25.53 -12.23 -6.08
C ARG A 89 25.15 -11.05 -6.95
N GLU A 90 23.97 -11.08 -7.57
CA GLU A 90 23.44 -9.96 -8.36
C GLU A 90 23.31 -8.69 -7.50
N LEU A 91 22.64 -8.80 -6.35
CA LEU A 91 22.45 -7.67 -5.42
C LEU A 91 23.78 -7.13 -4.87
N ARG A 92 24.77 -8.00 -4.58
CA ARG A 92 26.13 -7.55 -4.24
C ARG A 92 26.80 -6.77 -5.37
N GLY A 93 26.59 -7.20 -6.62
CA GLY A 93 27.05 -6.46 -7.80
C GLY A 93 26.40 -5.08 -7.94
N GLN A 94 25.21 -4.90 -7.38
CA GLN A 94 24.48 -3.63 -7.31
C GLN A 94 24.80 -2.80 -6.05
N GLY A 95 25.80 -3.21 -5.26
CA GLY A 95 26.28 -2.46 -4.10
C GLY A 95 25.59 -2.80 -2.77
N ILE A 96 24.77 -3.86 -2.70
CA ILE A 96 24.15 -4.30 -1.45
C ILE A 96 25.08 -5.27 -0.70
N ALA A 97 25.54 -4.86 0.49
CA ALA A 97 26.37 -5.70 1.34
C ALA A 97 25.55 -6.81 2.04
N LEU A 98 25.49 -7.99 1.42
CA LEU A 98 24.77 -9.16 1.95
C LEU A 98 25.68 -10.13 2.70
N THR A 99 25.19 -10.66 3.82
CA THR A 99 25.81 -11.75 4.59
C THR A 99 24.81 -12.89 4.76
N GLU A 100 25.20 -14.12 4.44
CA GLU A 100 24.32 -15.27 4.65
C GLU A 100 24.20 -15.58 6.14
N LYS A 101 22.97 -15.67 6.64
CA LYS A 101 22.68 -16.04 8.02
C LYS A 101 22.68 -17.56 8.14
N ARG A 102 23.72 -18.12 8.76
CA ARG A 102 23.85 -19.56 9.02
C ARG A 102 24.02 -19.83 10.51
N LEU A 103 23.14 -20.66 11.05
CA LEU A 103 23.26 -21.11 12.44
C LEU A 103 24.29 -22.25 12.56
N PRO A 104 25.11 -22.27 13.63
CA PRO A 104 25.99 -23.40 13.93
C PRO A 104 25.19 -24.71 14.00
N GLU A 105 25.79 -25.81 13.54
CA GLU A 105 25.12 -27.12 13.53
C GLU A 105 24.64 -27.54 14.93
N ARG A 106 25.43 -27.23 15.97
CA ARG A 106 25.05 -27.47 17.37
C ARG A 106 23.76 -26.74 17.75
N THR A 107 23.62 -25.48 17.35
CA THR A 107 22.40 -24.68 17.58
C THR A 107 21.23 -25.29 16.81
N ARG A 108 21.39 -25.62 15.52
CA ARG A 108 20.33 -26.25 14.73
C ARG A 108 19.82 -27.56 15.34
N LYS A 109 20.73 -28.43 15.79
CA LYS A 109 20.35 -29.68 16.50
C LYS A 109 19.63 -29.42 17.81
N ARG A 110 20.08 -28.42 18.59
CA ARG A 110 19.44 -28.02 19.84
C ARG A 110 18.01 -27.53 19.60
N LEU A 111 17.80 -26.66 18.61
CA LEU A 111 16.47 -26.13 18.28
C LEU A 111 15.54 -27.24 17.78
N ALA A 112 16.02 -28.13 16.91
CA ALA A 112 15.22 -29.28 16.45
C ALA A 112 14.82 -30.22 17.60
N ALA A 113 15.70 -30.45 18.56
CA ALA A 113 15.40 -31.25 19.75
C ALA A 113 14.52 -30.52 20.78
N ALA A 114 14.45 -29.19 20.70
CA ALA A 114 13.64 -28.35 21.58
C ALA A 114 12.22 -28.12 21.04
N GLY A 115 11.90 -28.54 19.81
CA GLY A 115 10.54 -28.42 19.28
C GLY A 115 9.55 -29.29 20.05
N ASP A 116 8.42 -28.72 20.44
CA ASP A 116 7.31 -29.47 21.07
C ASP A 116 6.46 -30.24 20.04
N GLY A 117 6.72 -30.07 18.74
CA GLY A 117 5.99 -30.73 17.67
C GLY A 117 4.58 -30.19 17.49
N VAL A 118 4.37 -28.90 17.79
CA VAL A 118 3.06 -28.23 17.66
C VAL A 118 2.74 -28.01 16.19
N PHE A 119 3.71 -27.54 15.41
CA PHE A 119 3.57 -27.36 13.97
C PHE A 119 3.53 -28.71 13.25
N ARG A 120 2.47 -28.94 12.47
CA ARG A 120 2.23 -30.19 11.74
C ARG A 120 1.88 -29.90 10.30
N PRO A 121 2.23 -30.79 9.35
CA PRO A 121 1.84 -30.63 7.95
C PRO A 121 0.31 -30.58 7.80
N TYR A 122 -0.14 -30.05 6.67
CA TYR A 122 -1.56 -30.05 6.33
C TYR A 122 -2.03 -31.48 6.04
N SER A 123 -1.30 -32.18 5.18
CA SER A 123 -1.58 -33.56 4.83
C SER A 123 -0.89 -34.56 5.77
N GLY A 124 -1.14 -35.85 5.53
CA GLY A 124 -0.56 -36.93 6.31
C GLY A 124 -1.32 -37.28 7.59
N LYS A 125 -0.81 -38.29 8.30
CA LYS A 125 -1.40 -38.78 9.54
C LYS A 125 -1.25 -37.73 10.64
N ASN A 126 -2.34 -37.42 11.34
CA ASN A 126 -2.40 -36.38 12.38
C ASN A 126 -2.14 -34.95 11.85
N GLY A 127 -2.19 -34.72 10.53
CA GLY A 127 -2.09 -33.39 9.94
C GLY A 127 -3.35 -32.55 10.11
N LEU A 128 -3.29 -31.28 9.70
CA LEU A 128 -4.40 -30.34 9.84
C LEU A 128 -5.66 -30.77 9.07
N LYS A 129 -5.51 -31.39 7.89
CA LYS A 129 -6.63 -31.93 7.10
C LYS A 129 -7.43 -32.95 7.90
N GLN A 130 -6.75 -33.86 8.60
CA GLN A 130 -7.40 -34.87 9.41
C GLN A 130 -8.13 -34.22 10.59
N GLU A 131 -7.48 -33.31 11.31
CA GLU A 131 -8.07 -32.60 12.45
C GLU A 131 -9.32 -31.82 12.07
N ILE A 132 -9.33 -31.15 10.91
CA ILE A 132 -10.51 -30.48 10.36
C ILE A 132 -11.68 -31.47 10.23
N THR A 133 -11.44 -32.63 9.61
CA THR A 133 -12.49 -33.62 9.38
C THR A 133 -12.97 -34.28 10.68
N ASP A 134 -12.07 -34.54 11.63
CA ASP A 134 -12.39 -35.15 12.91
C ASP A 134 -13.11 -34.16 13.85
N THR A 135 -12.78 -32.87 13.77
CA THR A 135 -13.51 -31.80 14.49
C THR A 135 -14.96 -31.72 14.03
N ALA A 136 -15.21 -31.74 12.71
CA ALA A 136 -16.57 -31.74 12.18
C ALA A 136 -17.38 -32.99 12.58
N ARG A 137 -16.73 -34.17 12.60
CA ARG A 137 -17.37 -35.44 13.00
C ARG A 137 -17.71 -35.49 14.49
N SER A 138 -16.84 -34.95 15.34
CA SER A 138 -17.03 -34.92 16.80
C SER A 138 -18.04 -33.87 17.26
N HIS A 139 -18.32 -32.86 16.44
CA HIS A 139 -19.24 -31.77 16.76
C HIS A 139 -20.36 -31.59 15.71
N PRO A 140 -21.16 -32.62 15.38
CA PRO A 140 -22.09 -32.59 14.24
C PRO A 140 -23.21 -31.53 14.35
N GLY A 141 -23.51 -31.05 15.56
CA GLY A 141 -24.45 -29.95 15.79
C GLY A 141 -23.83 -28.55 15.71
N LEU A 142 -22.49 -28.45 15.77
CA LEU A 142 -21.78 -27.17 15.88
C LEU A 142 -20.76 -26.93 14.76
N ALA A 143 -20.34 -27.96 14.03
CA ALA A 143 -19.29 -27.87 13.03
C ALA A 143 -19.65 -28.61 11.73
N LYS A 144 -19.20 -28.06 10.60
CA LYS A 144 -19.32 -28.66 9.25
C LYS A 144 -18.05 -28.36 8.46
N ALA A 145 -17.35 -29.39 8.01
CA ALA A 145 -16.20 -29.25 7.11
C ALA A 145 -16.65 -29.30 5.64
N VAL A 146 -16.05 -28.47 4.79
CA VAL A 146 -16.30 -28.46 3.33
C VAL A 146 -14.98 -28.24 2.59
N ALA A 147 -14.87 -28.79 1.39
CA ALA A 147 -13.83 -28.39 0.44
C ALA A 147 -14.31 -27.15 -0.32
N ILE A 148 -13.51 -26.09 -0.33
CA ILE A 148 -13.82 -24.84 -1.04
C ILE A 148 -13.21 -24.80 -2.44
N GLY A 149 -12.25 -25.68 -2.70
CA GLY A 149 -11.59 -25.83 -3.99
C GLY A 149 -10.44 -26.82 -3.89
N LYS A 150 -9.58 -26.81 -4.91
CA LYS A 150 -8.38 -27.63 -4.98
C LYS A 150 -7.17 -26.78 -5.26
N THR A 151 -6.02 -27.19 -4.75
CA THR A 151 -4.71 -26.61 -5.06
C THR A 151 -4.24 -27.01 -6.45
N VAL A 152 -3.11 -26.44 -6.90
CA VAL A 152 -2.45 -26.78 -8.17
C VAL A 152 -2.06 -28.27 -8.26
N ARG A 153 -1.75 -28.93 -7.14
CA ARG A 153 -1.51 -30.39 -7.08
C ARG A 153 -2.74 -31.23 -6.74
N GLY A 154 -3.92 -30.60 -6.66
CA GLY A 154 -5.20 -31.30 -6.49
C GLY A 154 -5.60 -31.62 -5.05
N GLN A 155 -4.85 -31.13 -4.05
CA GLN A 155 -5.21 -31.22 -2.63
C GLN A 155 -6.45 -30.37 -2.35
N ASP A 156 -7.39 -30.88 -1.56
CA ASP A 156 -8.54 -30.08 -1.14
C ASP A 156 -8.09 -28.93 -0.24
N ILE A 157 -8.61 -27.74 -0.50
CA ILE A 157 -8.57 -26.62 0.44
C ILE A 157 -9.82 -26.74 1.29
N LEU A 158 -9.65 -27.00 2.60
CA LEU A 158 -10.78 -27.24 3.51
C LEU A 158 -11.10 -26.01 4.35
N ALA A 159 -12.40 -25.77 4.52
CA ALA A 159 -12.94 -24.81 5.48
C ALA A 159 -13.83 -25.52 6.52
N VAL A 160 -13.90 -24.98 7.73
CA VAL A 160 -14.82 -25.41 8.78
C VAL A 160 -15.77 -24.29 9.13
N LYS A 161 -17.08 -24.53 8.96
CA LYS A 161 -18.15 -23.70 9.51
C LYS A 161 -18.39 -24.10 10.95
N ILE A 162 -18.40 -23.13 11.87
CA ILE A 162 -18.78 -23.28 13.26
C ILE A 162 -19.96 -22.35 13.58
N GLY A 163 -20.90 -22.87 14.36
CA GLY A 163 -22.06 -22.12 14.84
C GLY A 163 -23.18 -23.07 15.25
N LYS A 164 -24.20 -22.54 15.93
CA LYS A 164 -25.37 -23.34 16.29
C LYS A 164 -26.05 -23.91 15.05
N ASP A 165 -26.24 -25.23 15.04
CA ASP A 165 -26.83 -25.98 13.93
C ASP A 165 -26.06 -25.81 12.60
N ALA A 166 -24.72 -25.77 12.65
CA ALA A 166 -23.86 -25.45 11.50
C ALA A 166 -24.16 -26.28 10.24
N ALA A 167 -24.43 -27.58 10.39
CA ALA A 167 -24.74 -28.46 9.26
C ALA A 167 -26.13 -28.21 8.64
N ARG A 168 -27.08 -27.65 9.41
CA ARG A 168 -28.48 -27.45 9.00
C ARG A 168 -28.76 -26.00 8.58
N THR A 169 -27.98 -25.05 9.09
CA THR A 169 -28.10 -23.63 8.74
C THR A 169 -27.53 -23.43 7.32
N PRO A 170 -28.34 -22.96 6.35
CA PRO A 170 -27.85 -22.64 5.02
C PRO A 170 -26.69 -21.64 5.09
N ASP A 171 -25.69 -21.83 4.25
CA ASP A 171 -24.53 -20.95 4.19
C ASP A 171 -24.97 -19.50 3.83
N GLY A 172 -24.51 -18.50 4.60
CA GLY A 172 -24.90 -17.10 4.44
C GLY A 172 -26.26 -16.72 5.06
N ALA A 173 -26.92 -17.64 5.79
CA ALA A 173 -28.20 -17.34 6.43
C ALA A 173 -28.08 -16.43 7.67
N LYS A 174 -26.89 -16.35 8.27
CA LYS A 174 -26.54 -15.42 9.34
C LYS A 174 -25.31 -14.61 8.93
N PRO A 175 -25.04 -13.45 9.56
CA PRO A 175 -23.79 -12.73 9.35
C PRO A 175 -22.59 -13.67 9.53
N ALA A 176 -21.70 -13.68 8.54
CA ALA A 176 -20.60 -14.63 8.48
C ALA A 176 -19.25 -13.92 8.69
N VAL A 177 -18.31 -14.62 9.32
CA VAL A 177 -16.95 -14.15 9.57
C VAL A 177 -15.96 -15.20 9.09
N LEU A 178 -14.97 -14.78 8.33
CA LEU A 178 -13.89 -15.66 7.87
C LEU A 178 -12.62 -15.42 8.70
N TYR A 179 -12.08 -16.48 9.29
CA TYR A 179 -10.70 -16.52 9.79
C TYR A 179 -9.90 -17.44 8.88
N MET A 180 -8.92 -16.88 8.18
CA MET A 180 -8.04 -17.66 7.31
C MET A 180 -6.57 -17.39 7.63
N SER A 181 -5.72 -18.31 7.20
CA SER A 181 -4.29 -18.27 7.47
C SER A 181 -3.49 -19.00 6.40
N ASN A 182 -2.17 -18.79 6.43
CA ASN A 182 -1.20 -19.55 5.65
C ASN A 182 -1.48 -19.51 4.14
N GLN A 183 -1.78 -18.30 3.66
CA GLN A 183 -1.72 -17.98 2.23
C GLN A 183 -0.26 -17.97 1.74
N HIS A 184 0.68 -17.59 2.61
CA HIS A 184 2.11 -17.88 2.44
C HIS A 184 2.52 -19.10 3.27
N ALA A 185 3.21 -20.03 2.63
CA ALA A 185 3.48 -21.35 3.18
C ALA A 185 4.39 -21.35 4.43
N ARG A 186 5.43 -20.49 4.47
CA ARG A 186 6.41 -20.44 5.57
C ARG A 186 5.88 -19.92 6.92
N GLU A 187 4.68 -19.35 6.94
CA GLU A 187 4.10 -18.61 8.07
C GLU A 187 3.41 -19.54 9.09
N TRP A 188 4.19 -20.46 9.68
CA TRP A 188 3.69 -21.60 10.48
C TRP A 188 2.91 -21.25 11.75
N ILE A 189 3.05 -20.04 12.29
CA ILE A 189 2.26 -19.61 13.45
C ILE A 189 0.79 -19.37 13.09
N THR A 190 0.50 -19.03 11.83
CA THR A 190 -0.83 -18.58 11.40
C THR A 190 -1.88 -19.72 11.39
N PRO A 191 -1.60 -20.97 10.95
CA PRO A 191 -2.53 -22.08 11.13
C PRO A 191 -2.83 -22.40 12.60
N GLU A 192 -1.84 -22.24 13.49
CA GLU A 192 -2.07 -22.49 14.93
C GLU A 192 -2.97 -21.42 15.55
N MET A 193 -2.89 -20.17 15.10
CA MET A 193 -3.82 -19.12 15.50
C MET A 193 -5.27 -19.46 15.14
N THR A 194 -5.53 -19.79 13.87
CA THR A 194 -6.88 -20.12 13.40
C THR A 194 -7.40 -21.43 13.98
N ARG A 195 -6.53 -22.45 14.14
CA ARG A 195 -6.87 -23.74 14.75
C ARG A 195 -7.25 -23.59 16.22
N ARG A 196 -6.47 -22.86 17.01
CA ARG A 196 -6.78 -22.62 18.43
C ARG A 196 -8.02 -21.77 18.61
N LEU A 197 -8.24 -20.78 17.73
CA LEU A 197 -9.47 -19.98 17.74
C LEU A 197 -10.71 -20.85 17.46
N MET A 198 -10.63 -21.72 16.44
CA MET A 198 -11.67 -22.68 16.10
C MET A 198 -12.07 -23.55 17.31
N HIS A 199 -11.09 -24.17 17.98
CA HIS A 199 -11.33 -24.97 19.19
C HIS A 199 -11.81 -24.14 20.37
N HIS A 200 -11.30 -22.92 20.55
CA HIS A 200 -11.75 -22.02 21.62
C HIS A 200 -13.26 -21.73 21.53
N TYR A 201 -13.79 -21.51 20.32
CA TYR A 201 -15.23 -21.35 20.14
C TYR A 201 -16.00 -22.64 20.53
N LEU A 202 -15.57 -23.80 20.04
CA LEU A 202 -16.23 -25.09 20.32
C LEU A 202 -16.21 -25.45 21.81
N ASP A 203 -15.05 -25.34 22.44
CA ASP A 203 -14.82 -25.78 23.83
C ASP A 203 -15.57 -24.91 24.84
N ARG A 204 -15.84 -23.65 24.48
CA ARG A 204 -16.45 -22.64 25.34
C ARG A 204 -17.93 -22.40 25.04
N TYR A 205 -18.45 -22.91 23.92
CA TYR A 205 -19.87 -22.85 23.60
C TYR A 205 -20.72 -23.49 24.71
N GLY A 206 -21.75 -22.77 25.17
CA GLY A 206 -22.60 -23.18 26.30
C GLY A 206 -21.97 -23.01 27.69
N LYS A 207 -20.70 -22.60 27.78
CA LYS A 207 -19.97 -22.34 29.03
C LYS A 207 -19.62 -20.87 29.21
N ASP A 208 -19.44 -20.17 28.10
CA ASP A 208 -19.09 -18.75 28.05
C ASP A 208 -20.19 -17.97 27.35
N GLU A 209 -20.77 -16.98 28.03
CA GLU A 209 -21.92 -16.23 27.51
C GLU A 209 -21.58 -15.44 26.25
N ARG A 210 -20.36 -14.87 26.18
CA ARG A 210 -19.90 -14.08 25.04
C ARG A 210 -19.81 -14.96 23.79
N ILE A 211 -19.10 -16.08 23.92
CA ILE A 211 -18.88 -17.04 22.83
C ILE A 211 -20.20 -17.69 22.38
N THR A 212 -21.05 -18.04 23.34
CA THR A 212 -22.37 -18.62 23.04
C THR A 212 -23.21 -17.65 22.22
N LYS A 213 -23.25 -16.36 22.60
CA LYS A 213 -23.97 -15.32 21.83
C LYS A 213 -23.42 -15.15 20.42
N ILE A 214 -22.10 -15.18 20.25
CA ILE A 214 -21.47 -15.11 18.92
C ILE A 214 -21.94 -16.31 18.08
N MET A 215 -21.69 -17.53 18.54
CA MET A 215 -22.01 -18.75 17.78
C MET A 215 -23.51 -18.97 17.52
N ASP A 216 -24.39 -18.42 18.37
CA ASP A 216 -25.83 -18.42 18.14
C ASP A 216 -26.22 -17.49 16.98
N ARG A 217 -25.54 -16.36 16.83
CA ARG A 217 -25.92 -15.25 15.95
C ARG A 217 -25.12 -15.15 14.66
N THR A 218 -23.96 -15.79 14.56
CA THR A 218 -23.07 -15.71 13.40
C THR A 218 -22.74 -17.07 12.82
N GLU A 219 -22.21 -17.08 11.60
CA GLU A 219 -21.46 -18.20 11.04
C GLU A 219 -19.97 -17.89 11.11
N LEU A 220 -19.19 -18.71 11.80
CA LEU A 220 -17.75 -18.55 11.87
C LEU A 220 -17.10 -19.57 10.93
N TRP A 221 -16.29 -19.10 9.99
CA TRP A 221 -15.63 -19.94 9.01
C TRP A 221 -14.12 -19.92 9.22
N PHE A 222 -13.50 -21.10 9.19
CA PHE A 222 -12.07 -21.26 9.42
C PHE A 222 -11.41 -21.96 8.25
N VAL A 223 -10.40 -21.32 7.64
CA VAL A 223 -9.50 -21.91 6.64
C VAL A 223 -8.10 -21.96 7.25
N LEU A 224 -7.69 -23.13 7.75
CA LEU A 224 -6.42 -23.25 8.48
C LEU A 224 -5.20 -23.08 7.57
N SER A 225 -5.32 -23.49 6.30
CA SER A 225 -4.31 -23.27 5.27
C SER A 225 -4.97 -22.96 3.94
N ALA A 226 -4.72 -21.75 3.45
CA ALA A 226 -5.13 -21.30 2.11
C ALA A 226 -4.17 -21.79 1.01
N ASN A 227 -2.94 -22.19 1.38
CA ASN A 227 -1.93 -22.78 0.49
C ASN A 227 -1.46 -24.18 0.98
N PRO A 228 -2.33 -25.21 1.00
CA PRO A 228 -1.96 -26.53 1.53
C PRO A 228 -0.73 -27.16 0.86
N ASP A 229 -0.59 -27.02 -0.46
CA ASP A 229 0.55 -27.56 -1.21
C ASP A 229 1.87 -26.94 -0.75
N GLY A 230 1.93 -25.60 -0.73
CA GLY A 230 3.10 -24.89 -0.26
C GLY A 230 3.40 -25.20 1.20
N TYR A 231 2.38 -25.28 2.06
CA TYR A 231 2.56 -25.61 3.47
C TYR A 231 3.21 -26.97 3.65
N ASP A 232 2.68 -28.03 3.03
CA ASP A 232 3.28 -29.37 3.11
C ASP A 232 4.72 -29.37 2.60
N PHE A 233 5.01 -28.64 1.52
CA PHE A 233 6.36 -28.52 0.98
C PHE A 233 7.36 -27.96 1.98
N THR A 234 6.95 -27.04 2.87
CA THR A 234 7.82 -26.50 3.93
C THR A 234 8.24 -27.53 4.99
N PHE A 235 7.56 -28.69 5.08
CA PHE A 235 7.91 -29.79 5.97
C PHE A 235 8.79 -30.86 5.30
N GLU A 236 8.94 -30.84 3.96
CA GLU A 236 9.69 -31.87 3.24
C GLU A 236 11.19 -31.84 3.55
N SER A 237 11.77 -30.66 3.75
CA SER A 237 13.18 -30.50 4.09
C SER A 237 13.50 -29.15 4.75
N PRO A 238 14.66 -29.03 5.43
CA PRO A 238 15.13 -27.72 5.90
C PRO A 238 15.32 -26.68 4.77
N ALA A 239 15.57 -27.12 3.53
CA ALA A 239 15.78 -26.22 2.39
C ALA A 239 14.47 -25.59 1.87
N SER A 240 13.34 -26.26 2.07
CA SER A 240 12.02 -25.78 1.66
C SER A 240 11.26 -25.06 2.77
N ARG A 241 11.76 -25.06 4.02
CA ARG A 241 11.09 -24.46 5.19
C ARG A 241 10.67 -23.00 4.99
N LEU A 242 11.42 -22.23 4.21
CA LEU A 242 11.18 -20.81 3.96
C LEU A 242 10.43 -20.54 2.64
N TRP A 243 9.91 -21.58 1.99
CA TRP A 243 9.09 -21.43 0.79
C TRP A 243 7.84 -20.61 1.09
N ARG A 244 7.56 -19.60 0.26
CA ARG A 244 6.43 -18.67 0.44
C ARG A 244 5.24 -19.01 -0.47
N LYS A 245 5.50 -19.16 -1.76
CA LYS A 245 4.50 -19.20 -2.86
C LYS A 245 3.68 -20.49 -2.88
N ASN A 246 2.72 -20.63 -3.81
CA ASN A 246 2.15 -21.95 -4.13
C ASN A 246 3.19 -22.82 -4.90
N LEU A 247 2.80 -24.01 -5.38
CA LEU A 247 3.70 -24.93 -6.09
C LEU A 247 3.44 -25.02 -7.60
N ARG A 248 3.00 -23.92 -8.22
CA ARG A 248 2.86 -23.86 -9.68
C ARG A 248 4.21 -24.05 -10.35
N ASP A 249 4.35 -25.07 -11.18
CA ASP A 249 5.49 -25.22 -12.08
C ASP A 249 5.39 -24.17 -13.20
N ASN A 250 6.21 -23.12 -13.12
CA ASN A 250 6.13 -21.97 -14.02
C ASN A 250 6.77 -22.26 -15.38
N ASN A 251 7.74 -23.18 -15.43
CA ASN A 251 8.50 -23.50 -16.64
C ASN A 251 8.10 -24.85 -17.29
N GLY A 252 7.30 -25.66 -16.60
CA GLY A 252 6.79 -26.95 -17.07
C GLY A 252 7.82 -28.08 -17.06
N ASP A 253 8.92 -27.95 -16.30
CA ASP A 253 10.00 -28.95 -16.25
C ASP A 253 9.76 -30.11 -15.25
N GLY A 254 8.66 -30.04 -14.50
CA GLY A 254 8.24 -31.04 -13.52
C GLY A 254 8.95 -30.96 -12.18
N LYS A 255 9.75 -29.92 -11.92
CA LYS A 255 10.45 -29.68 -10.65
C LYS A 255 9.94 -28.39 -10.02
N ILE A 256 10.05 -28.30 -8.69
CA ILE A 256 9.81 -27.05 -7.98
C ILE A 256 11.15 -26.47 -7.57
N THR A 257 11.47 -25.31 -8.13
CA THR A 257 12.68 -24.52 -7.90
C THR A 257 12.29 -23.08 -7.55
N PRO A 258 13.20 -22.21 -7.09
CA PRO A 258 12.83 -20.82 -6.74
C PRO A 258 12.16 -20.00 -7.86
N GLY A 259 12.32 -20.40 -9.13
CA GLY A 259 11.61 -19.82 -10.27
C GLY A 259 10.12 -20.16 -10.36
N ASP A 260 9.66 -21.10 -9.53
CA ASP A 260 8.31 -21.66 -9.53
C ASP A 260 7.44 -21.06 -8.43
N GLY A 261 6.15 -21.33 -8.51
CA GLY A 261 5.13 -20.81 -7.62
C GLY A 261 4.70 -19.39 -7.99
N VAL A 262 3.52 -19.03 -7.51
CA VAL A 262 2.92 -17.71 -7.55
C VAL A 262 2.61 -17.25 -6.13
N ASP A 263 2.85 -15.97 -5.86
CA ASP A 263 2.42 -15.34 -4.61
C ASP A 263 0.89 -15.18 -4.65
N LEU A 264 0.19 -15.99 -3.86
CA LEU A 264 -1.27 -15.97 -3.79
C LEU A 264 -1.80 -14.61 -3.30
N ASN A 265 -1.04 -13.87 -2.49
CA ASN A 265 -1.42 -12.54 -2.00
C ASN A 265 -0.98 -11.40 -2.93
N ARG A 266 -0.63 -11.73 -4.18
CA ARG A 266 -0.49 -10.79 -5.31
C ARG A 266 -1.32 -11.22 -6.52
N ASN A 267 -2.09 -12.30 -6.42
CA ASN A 267 -2.80 -12.90 -7.54
C ASN A 267 -4.28 -12.49 -7.63
N PHE A 268 -4.83 -11.75 -6.66
CA PHE A 268 -6.22 -11.33 -6.72
C PHE A 268 -6.46 -10.26 -7.80
N PRO A 269 -7.64 -10.22 -8.46
CA PRO A 269 -7.92 -9.28 -9.55
C PRO A 269 -7.90 -7.80 -9.19
N TYR A 270 -8.26 -7.41 -7.97
CA TYR A 270 -8.31 -5.99 -7.60
C TYR A 270 -6.92 -5.34 -7.68
N LYS A 271 -6.80 -4.31 -8.52
CA LYS A 271 -5.55 -3.58 -8.81
C LYS A 271 -4.38 -4.48 -9.22
N TRP A 272 -4.61 -5.69 -9.72
CA TRP A 272 -3.54 -6.63 -10.10
C TRP A 272 -2.53 -5.98 -11.07
N GLY A 273 -1.26 -5.89 -10.65
CA GLY A 273 -0.19 -5.30 -11.47
C GLY A 273 -0.45 -3.86 -11.90
N TYR A 274 -1.12 -3.06 -11.06
CA TYR A 274 -1.60 -1.71 -11.35
C TYR A 274 -0.55 -0.77 -11.97
N ASP A 275 0.66 -0.80 -11.43
CA ASP A 275 1.81 0.08 -11.72
C ASP A 275 3.14 -0.70 -11.74
N ASN A 276 3.07 -2.04 -11.64
CA ASN A 276 4.21 -2.92 -11.41
C ASN A 276 5.01 -2.65 -10.12
N GLU A 277 4.46 -1.90 -9.17
CA GLU A 277 4.95 -1.79 -7.81
C GLU A 277 4.25 -2.81 -6.92
N GLY A 278 4.81 -3.15 -5.76
CA GLY A 278 4.18 -4.03 -4.78
C GLY A 278 4.01 -5.50 -5.17
N SER A 279 4.21 -5.84 -6.44
CA SER A 279 4.21 -7.19 -6.97
C SER A 279 5.08 -7.29 -8.22
N SER A 280 5.60 -8.47 -8.52
CA SER A 280 6.54 -8.68 -9.63
C SER A 280 5.92 -9.44 -10.79
N ALA A 281 6.26 -9.05 -12.02
CA ALA A 281 5.97 -9.84 -13.22
C ALA A 281 7.02 -10.93 -13.50
N ARG A 282 8.08 -11.04 -12.68
CA ARG A 282 9.18 -11.99 -12.87
C ARG A 282 8.96 -13.27 -12.04
N PRO A 283 8.88 -14.46 -12.66
CA PRO A 283 8.63 -15.72 -11.94
C PRO A 283 9.57 -16.03 -10.77
N GLY A 284 10.85 -15.64 -10.87
CA GLY A 284 11.84 -15.84 -9.81
C GLY A 284 11.75 -14.89 -8.61
N SER A 285 10.78 -13.97 -8.59
CA SER A 285 10.53 -13.11 -7.43
C SER A 285 9.63 -13.80 -6.41
N GLU A 286 9.85 -13.51 -5.13
CA GLU A 286 8.98 -13.96 -4.04
C GLU A 286 7.58 -13.35 -4.11
N THR A 287 7.44 -12.17 -4.74
CA THR A 287 6.17 -11.46 -4.96
C THR A 287 5.65 -11.63 -6.39
N TYR A 288 6.02 -12.71 -7.08
CA TYR A 288 5.55 -12.98 -8.44
C TYR A 288 4.02 -13.10 -8.46
N ARG A 289 3.36 -12.17 -9.17
CA ARG A 289 1.90 -12.02 -9.19
C ARG A 289 1.15 -13.05 -10.03
N GLY A 290 1.88 -13.93 -10.71
CA GLY A 290 1.34 -14.88 -11.68
C GLY A 290 1.20 -14.30 -13.10
N PRO A 291 0.80 -15.13 -14.08
CA PRO A 291 0.67 -14.70 -15.48
C PRO A 291 -0.59 -13.86 -15.77
N ALA A 292 -1.59 -13.90 -14.89
CA ALA A 292 -2.86 -13.18 -15.02
C ALA A 292 -3.54 -13.05 -13.64
N PRO A 293 -4.47 -12.10 -13.45
CA PRO A 293 -5.28 -12.05 -12.24
C PRO A 293 -6.08 -13.34 -12.08
N ALA A 294 -6.14 -13.86 -10.85
CA ALA A 294 -6.76 -15.13 -10.47
C ALA A 294 -6.28 -16.33 -11.33
N SER A 295 -5.01 -16.35 -11.72
CA SER A 295 -4.42 -17.48 -12.46
C SER A 295 -4.36 -18.76 -11.63
N GLU A 296 -4.29 -18.64 -10.30
CA GLU A 296 -4.09 -19.76 -9.40
C GLU A 296 -5.42 -20.36 -8.91
N PRO A 297 -5.54 -21.71 -8.87
CA PRO A 297 -6.76 -22.35 -8.41
C PRO A 297 -7.06 -22.07 -6.93
N GLU A 298 -6.03 -21.85 -6.10
CA GLU A 298 -6.18 -21.45 -4.70
C GLU A 298 -6.87 -20.07 -4.59
N THR A 299 -6.36 -19.06 -5.30
CA THR A 299 -6.95 -17.71 -5.33
C THR A 299 -8.39 -17.73 -5.83
N ARG A 300 -8.67 -18.51 -6.88
CA ARG A 300 -10.04 -18.69 -7.40
C ARG A 300 -10.97 -19.35 -6.41
N ALA A 301 -10.48 -20.32 -5.63
CA ALA A 301 -11.26 -20.99 -4.61
C ALA A 301 -11.64 -20.04 -3.47
N LEU A 302 -10.69 -19.21 -3.01
CA LEU A 302 -10.92 -18.20 -1.98
C LEU A 302 -11.92 -17.13 -2.46
N ASP A 303 -11.71 -16.57 -3.66
CA ASP A 303 -12.63 -15.58 -4.23
C ASP A 303 -14.05 -16.13 -4.40
N ALA A 304 -14.20 -17.35 -4.92
CA ALA A 304 -15.50 -18.00 -5.04
C ALA A 304 -16.15 -18.28 -3.69
N PHE A 305 -15.35 -18.62 -2.67
CA PHE A 305 -15.81 -18.84 -1.32
C PHE A 305 -16.32 -17.54 -0.69
N GLU A 306 -15.55 -16.45 -0.77
CA GLU A 306 -15.99 -15.14 -0.27
C GLU A 306 -17.28 -14.66 -0.94
N LYS A 307 -17.37 -14.75 -2.27
CA LYS A 307 -18.57 -14.40 -3.04
C LYS A 307 -19.79 -15.22 -2.66
N ARG A 308 -19.62 -16.51 -2.37
CA ARG A 308 -20.72 -17.42 -2.03
C ARG A 308 -21.28 -17.14 -0.64
N HIS A 309 -20.42 -16.78 0.31
CA HIS A 309 -20.78 -16.67 1.72
C HIS A 309 -21.11 -15.23 2.16
N HIS A 310 -20.75 -14.22 1.36
CA HIS A 310 -20.99 -12.80 1.65
C HIS A 310 -20.54 -12.42 3.07
N PHE A 311 -19.28 -12.72 3.40
CA PHE A 311 -18.73 -12.46 4.72
C PHE A 311 -18.89 -10.98 5.09
N THR A 312 -19.31 -10.73 6.33
CA THR A 312 -19.37 -9.37 6.85
C THR A 312 -17.96 -8.84 7.12
N TYR A 313 -17.14 -9.70 7.72
CA TYR A 313 -15.75 -9.44 8.08
C TYR A 313 -14.88 -10.67 7.80
N ALA A 314 -13.59 -10.41 7.57
CA ALA A 314 -12.58 -11.45 7.51
C ALA A 314 -11.30 -11.04 8.26
N VAL A 315 -10.52 -12.04 8.67
CA VAL A 315 -9.16 -11.86 9.19
C VAL A 315 -8.27 -12.86 8.46
N ASN A 316 -7.26 -12.34 7.75
CA ASN A 316 -6.24 -13.12 7.07
C ASN A 316 -4.93 -13.04 7.87
N TYR A 317 -4.67 -14.07 8.68
CA TYR A 317 -3.47 -14.10 9.50
C TYR A 317 -2.22 -14.37 8.67
N HIS A 318 -1.29 -13.43 8.74
CA HIS A 318 0.05 -13.50 8.19
C HIS A 318 1.10 -13.46 9.29
N SER A 319 2.36 -13.69 8.96
CA SER A 319 3.48 -13.45 9.87
C SER A 319 4.72 -13.15 9.03
N ALA A 320 5.66 -12.29 9.42
CA ALA A 320 5.79 -11.71 10.74
C ALA A 320 6.28 -10.25 10.74
N ALA A 321 5.65 -9.39 11.54
CA ALA A 321 6.12 -8.02 11.80
C ALA A 321 5.50 -7.34 13.03
N GLU A 322 4.51 -7.94 13.70
CA GLU A 322 3.70 -7.27 14.73
C GLU A 322 2.93 -6.05 14.15
N LEU A 323 2.18 -6.25 13.07
CA LEU A 323 1.32 -5.22 12.46
C LEU A 323 -0.13 -5.67 12.44
N LEU A 324 -1.05 -4.71 12.44
CA LEU A 324 -2.48 -4.95 12.23
C LEU A 324 -2.97 -4.10 11.07
N LEU A 325 -2.91 -4.69 9.87
CA LEU A 325 -3.14 -3.98 8.62
C LEU A 325 -4.60 -4.03 8.19
N TYR A 326 -5.01 -3.01 7.45
CA TYR A 326 -6.29 -2.91 6.75
C TYR A 326 -6.12 -2.06 5.49
N GLY A 327 -7.01 -2.25 4.51
CA GLY A 327 -6.91 -1.59 3.21
C GLY A 327 -6.85 -0.05 3.30
N VAL A 328 -6.25 0.62 2.32
CA VAL A 328 -5.77 0.07 1.03
C VAL A 328 -4.30 -0.33 1.01
N GLY A 329 -3.93 -1.30 0.16
CA GLY A 329 -2.55 -1.70 -0.11
C GLY A 329 -1.86 -0.90 -1.22
N TRP A 330 -2.61 -0.49 -2.25
CA TRP A 330 -2.06 -0.02 -3.53
C TRP A 330 -1.68 1.47 -3.61
N GLN A 331 -1.97 2.27 -2.60
CA GLN A 331 -1.62 3.69 -2.60
C GLN A 331 -1.44 4.22 -1.17
N VAL A 332 -0.28 4.81 -0.89
CA VAL A 332 0.10 5.34 0.42
C VAL A 332 -0.81 6.50 0.84
N ALA A 333 -1.14 6.54 2.13
CA ALA A 333 -1.88 7.63 2.77
C ALA A 333 -3.19 8.00 2.06
N THR A 334 -3.93 7.01 1.58
CA THR A 334 -5.24 7.19 0.95
C THR A 334 -6.33 6.73 1.91
N PRO A 335 -6.78 7.60 2.83
CA PRO A 335 -7.77 7.21 3.81
C PRO A 335 -9.11 6.90 3.14
N THR A 336 -9.79 5.88 3.65
CA THR A 336 -11.08 5.44 3.14
C THR A 336 -12.20 5.80 4.12
N PRO A 337 -13.46 5.92 3.68
CA PRO A 337 -14.57 6.14 4.61
C PRO A 337 -14.65 5.08 5.71
N ASP A 338 -14.36 3.81 5.39
CA ASP A 338 -14.41 2.71 6.36
C ASP A 338 -13.26 2.68 7.36
N ASP A 339 -12.23 3.52 7.20
CA ASP A 339 -11.15 3.70 8.19
C ASP A 339 -11.71 4.05 9.58
N VAL A 340 -12.84 4.76 9.63
CA VAL A 340 -13.55 5.08 10.89
C VAL A 340 -13.90 3.80 11.65
N LEU A 341 -14.31 2.75 10.93
CA LEU A 341 -14.63 1.45 11.51
C LEU A 341 -13.36 0.61 11.73
N TYR A 342 -12.45 0.56 10.75
CA TYR A 342 -11.20 -0.19 10.87
C TYR A 342 -10.40 0.25 12.09
N ARG A 343 -10.21 1.56 12.31
CA ARG A 343 -9.52 2.12 13.49
C ARG A 343 -10.23 1.79 14.79
N ALA A 344 -11.57 1.74 14.81
CA ALA A 344 -12.30 1.39 16.02
C ALA A 344 -12.08 -0.09 16.42
N LEU A 345 -11.94 -1.00 15.46
CA LEU A 345 -11.68 -2.42 15.74
C LEU A 345 -10.20 -2.73 15.94
N ALA A 346 -9.32 -2.15 15.13
CA ALA A 346 -7.88 -2.41 15.17
C ALA A 346 -7.17 -1.64 16.29
N GLY A 347 -7.73 -0.51 16.73
CA GLY A 347 -7.06 0.39 17.66
C GLY A 347 -6.27 1.49 16.95
N THR A 348 -5.53 2.26 17.75
CA THR A 348 -4.54 3.24 17.27
C THR A 348 -3.13 2.72 17.54
N PRO A 349 -2.06 3.33 16.97
CA PRO A 349 -0.69 2.97 17.31
C PRO A 349 -0.39 2.98 18.82
N GLU A 350 -1.04 3.86 19.59
CA GLU A 350 -0.89 3.97 21.05
C GLU A 350 -1.79 2.98 21.82
N LYS A 351 -2.87 2.50 21.19
CA LYS A 351 -3.89 1.66 21.82
C LYS A 351 -4.36 0.56 20.86
N SER A 352 -3.43 -0.32 20.50
CA SER A 352 -3.69 -1.43 19.60
C SER A 352 -4.61 -2.49 20.21
N ALA A 353 -5.50 -3.06 19.38
CA ALA A 353 -6.38 -4.16 19.75
C ALA A 353 -5.64 -5.49 19.95
N ILE A 354 -4.41 -5.59 19.42
CA ILE A 354 -3.48 -6.68 19.66
C ILE A 354 -2.22 -6.06 20.31
N PRO A 355 -1.98 -6.28 21.62
CA PRO A 355 -0.87 -5.64 22.32
C PRO A 355 0.46 -5.84 21.59
N GLY A 356 1.29 -4.82 21.45
CA GLY A 356 2.59 -4.92 20.76
C GLY A 356 2.51 -4.89 19.23
N TYR A 357 1.34 -5.06 18.62
CA TYR A 357 1.18 -4.83 17.19
C TYR A 357 0.87 -3.37 16.91
N ARG A 358 1.30 -2.86 15.76
CA ARG A 358 0.96 -1.51 15.28
C ARG A 358 -0.17 -1.55 14.24
N PRO A 359 -1.35 -0.95 14.52
CA PRO A 359 -2.40 -0.76 13.53
C PRO A 359 -2.04 0.32 12.51
N GLN A 360 -2.20 0.02 11.22
CA GLN A 360 -1.92 0.97 10.13
C GLN A 360 -2.57 0.55 8.81
N LEU A 361 -2.61 1.46 7.84
CA LEU A 361 -2.98 1.11 6.46
C LEU A 361 -1.95 0.15 5.86
N SER A 362 -2.39 -0.82 5.06
CA SER A 362 -1.50 -1.81 4.41
C SER A 362 -0.41 -1.13 3.59
N SER A 363 -0.74 -0.08 2.84
CA SER A 363 0.23 0.70 2.03
C SER A 363 1.32 1.40 2.86
N GLU A 364 1.06 1.74 4.13
CA GLU A 364 2.06 2.40 5.00
C GLU A 364 3.22 1.46 5.36
N LEU A 365 3.02 0.15 5.20
CA LEU A 365 4.11 -0.83 5.27
C LEU A 365 4.95 -0.75 3.98
N TYR A 366 4.31 -1.03 2.84
CA TYR A 366 4.77 -0.74 1.47
C TYR A 366 3.57 -0.93 0.52
N THR A 367 3.64 -0.35 -0.67
CA THR A 367 2.62 -0.52 -1.71
C THR A 367 2.45 -2.00 -2.07
N THR A 368 1.22 -2.51 -2.08
CA THR A 368 0.88 -3.87 -2.54
C THR A 368 -0.22 -3.80 -3.58
N ASN A 369 -0.25 -4.77 -4.50
CA ASN A 369 -1.37 -4.89 -5.43
C ASN A 369 -1.72 -6.36 -5.69
N GLY A 370 -2.99 -6.63 -6.01
CA GLY A 370 -3.51 -7.99 -6.14
C GLY A 370 -3.58 -8.76 -4.81
N GLU A 371 -3.69 -8.05 -3.70
CA GLU A 371 -3.79 -8.58 -2.34
C GLU A 371 -5.22 -8.98 -1.96
N ALA A 372 -5.33 -9.87 -0.96
CA ALA A 372 -6.61 -10.45 -0.55
C ALA A 372 -7.54 -9.46 0.15
N ASP A 373 -7.04 -8.57 1.02
CA ASP A 373 -7.87 -7.64 1.80
C ASP A 373 -8.51 -6.56 0.92
N GLY A 374 -7.74 -5.95 0.01
CA GLY A 374 -8.24 -5.01 -0.98
C GLY A 374 -9.31 -5.63 -1.89
N HIS A 375 -9.08 -6.86 -2.35
CA HIS A 375 -10.06 -7.59 -3.17
C HIS A 375 -11.32 -7.98 -2.38
N ALA A 376 -11.17 -8.48 -1.15
CA ALA A 376 -12.27 -8.85 -0.29
C ALA A 376 -13.22 -7.67 -0.04
N ALA A 377 -12.67 -6.48 0.24
CA ALA A 377 -13.46 -5.28 0.48
C ALA A 377 -14.14 -4.78 -0.79
N ASN A 378 -13.36 -4.54 -1.86
CA ASN A 378 -13.85 -3.81 -3.03
C ASN A 378 -14.59 -4.67 -4.06
N VAL A 379 -14.35 -5.98 -4.08
CA VAL A 379 -15.04 -6.90 -5.01
C VAL A 379 -16.09 -7.73 -4.29
N ASN A 380 -15.80 -8.19 -3.07
CA ASN A 380 -16.65 -9.16 -2.37
C ASN A 380 -17.50 -8.54 -1.25
N GLY A 381 -17.31 -7.26 -0.92
CA GLY A 381 -18.05 -6.58 0.14
C GLY A 381 -17.72 -7.08 1.55
N THR A 382 -16.53 -7.64 1.75
CA THR A 382 -16.04 -8.22 2.99
C THR A 382 -14.94 -7.34 3.58
N MET A 383 -15.17 -6.73 4.75
CA MET A 383 -14.13 -5.95 5.42
C MET A 383 -13.08 -6.88 6.01
N MET A 384 -11.83 -6.81 5.55
CA MET A 384 -10.77 -7.74 5.94
C MET A 384 -9.64 -7.02 6.68
N PHE A 385 -9.10 -7.69 7.70
CA PHE A 385 -7.87 -7.29 8.40
C PHE A 385 -6.75 -8.29 8.10
N THR A 386 -5.52 -7.80 8.10
CA THR A 386 -4.31 -8.59 7.93
C THR A 386 -3.38 -8.41 9.13
N PRO A 387 -3.51 -9.23 10.20
CA PRO A 387 -2.53 -9.26 11.28
C PRO A 387 -1.24 -9.93 10.80
N GLU A 388 -0.12 -9.22 10.95
CA GLU A 388 1.23 -9.73 10.76
C GLU A 388 1.80 -10.15 12.11
N MET A 389 1.82 -11.45 12.37
CA MET A 389 2.08 -11.98 13.71
C MET A 389 3.52 -11.76 14.20
N SER A 390 3.79 -12.10 15.47
CA SER A 390 5.12 -11.90 16.07
C SER A 390 6.23 -12.64 15.32
N THR A 391 7.41 -12.02 15.19
CA THR A 391 8.61 -12.65 14.66
C THR A 391 9.20 -13.69 15.63
N CYS A 392 10.11 -14.54 15.16
CA CYS A 392 10.85 -15.45 16.03
C CYS A 392 11.53 -14.72 17.19
N GLU A 393 12.20 -13.60 16.90
CA GLU A 393 12.98 -12.86 17.90
C GLU A 393 12.08 -12.19 18.94
N THR A 394 10.92 -11.69 18.52
CA THR A 394 9.97 -11.02 19.42
C THR A 394 9.27 -12.04 20.31
N ALA A 395 8.82 -13.17 19.75
CA ALA A 395 8.28 -14.30 20.50
C ALA A 395 9.29 -14.85 21.53
N SER A 396 10.55 -15.05 21.12
CA SER A 396 11.61 -15.56 22.01
C SER A 396 12.01 -14.57 23.11
N ARG A 397 11.69 -13.27 22.98
CA ARG A 397 11.94 -12.26 24.02
C ARG A 397 10.87 -12.24 25.10
N VAL A 398 9.70 -12.83 24.87
CA VAL A 398 8.57 -12.80 25.81
C VAL A 398 8.95 -13.48 27.13
N ASP A 399 9.70 -14.58 27.08
CA ASP A 399 10.24 -15.23 28.26
C ASP A 399 11.77 -15.41 28.13
N PRO A 400 12.58 -14.51 28.72
CA PRO A 400 14.03 -14.60 28.67
C PRO A 400 14.62 -15.85 29.34
N ASN A 401 13.85 -16.58 30.16
CA ASN A 401 14.28 -17.81 30.81
C ASN A 401 13.89 -19.06 30.02
N ASP A 402 13.21 -18.89 28.89
CA ASP A 402 12.86 -19.97 28.00
C ASP A 402 14.09 -20.52 27.26
N ARG A 403 13.98 -21.74 26.74
CA ARG A 403 15.05 -22.41 25.96
C ARG A 403 15.27 -21.78 24.57
N TRP A 404 14.33 -20.97 24.08
CA TRP A 404 14.42 -20.25 22.81
C TRP A 404 15.05 -18.87 23.01
N ASN A 405 16.17 -18.63 22.32
CA ASN A 405 16.92 -17.37 22.40
C ASN A 405 16.76 -16.59 21.09
N PRO A 406 16.44 -15.28 21.13
CA PRO A 406 16.34 -14.44 19.93
C PRO A 406 17.57 -14.49 19.01
N ALA A 407 18.78 -14.66 19.57
CA ALA A 407 20.02 -14.75 18.79
C ALA A 407 20.14 -16.07 17.99
N ASP A 408 19.36 -17.08 18.37
CA ASP A 408 19.36 -18.39 17.72
C ASP A 408 18.22 -18.52 16.69
N CYS A 409 17.47 -17.46 16.41
CA CYS A 409 16.42 -17.45 15.39
C CYS A 409 17.00 -17.63 13.98
N PRO A 410 16.63 -18.69 13.23
CA PRO A 410 17.09 -18.87 11.85
C PRO A 410 16.58 -17.76 10.92
N SER A 411 15.35 -17.32 11.14
CA SER A 411 14.63 -16.28 10.41
C SER A 411 13.51 -15.70 11.27
N SER A 412 13.05 -14.49 10.94
CA SER A 412 11.83 -13.89 11.51
C SER A 412 10.59 -14.78 11.36
N PHE A 413 10.46 -15.54 10.27
CA PHE A 413 9.32 -16.44 10.00
C PHE A 413 9.43 -17.81 10.72
N ASN A 414 10.54 -18.09 11.40
CA ASN A 414 10.73 -19.32 12.17
C ASN A 414 10.23 -19.15 13.61
N PHE A 415 8.93 -18.91 13.79
CA PHE A 415 8.33 -18.85 15.13
C PHE A 415 8.73 -20.09 15.97
N PRO A 416 9.14 -19.93 17.24
CA PRO A 416 9.53 -21.05 18.11
C PRO A 416 8.47 -22.15 18.17
N ASP A 417 8.85 -23.40 17.92
CA ASP A 417 7.96 -24.56 18.10
C ASP A 417 7.86 -24.90 19.60
N ASP A 418 7.18 -24.01 20.33
CA ASP A 418 7.06 -24.04 21.79
C ASP A 418 5.60 -23.79 22.19
N GLU A 419 5.00 -24.75 22.88
CA GLU A 419 3.58 -24.69 23.23
C GLU A 419 3.23 -23.44 24.05
N LYS A 420 4.12 -23.02 24.95
CA LYS A 420 3.90 -21.84 25.80
C LYS A 420 3.90 -20.57 24.98
N LEU A 421 4.89 -20.41 24.09
CA LEU A 421 5.01 -19.21 23.26
C LEU A 421 3.86 -19.12 22.22
N ILE A 422 3.50 -20.25 21.60
CA ILE A 422 2.39 -20.34 20.65
C ILE A 422 1.05 -20.01 21.34
N GLN A 423 0.82 -20.54 22.55
CA GLN A 423 -0.38 -20.22 23.32
C GLN A 423 -0.42 -18.75 23.77
N GLY A 424 0.74 -18.16 24.10
CA GLY A 424 0.86 -16.74 24.41
C GLY A 424 0.46 -15.85 23.23
N GLU A 425 0.94 -16.19 22.03
CA GLU A 425 0.61 -15.48 20.79
C GLU A 425 -0.87 -15.59 20.42
N PHE A 426 -1.47 -16.77 20.59
CA PHE A 426 -2.92 -16.95 20.44
C PHE A 426 -3.71 -16.07 21.42
N THR A 427 -3.31 -16.07 22.70
CA THR A 427 -3.99 -15.31 23.75
C THR A 427 -3.92 -13.80 23.49
N LYS A 428 -2.77 -13.31 22.97
CA LYS A 428 -2.54 -11.92 22.55
C LYS A 428 -3.54 -11.48 21.47
N ASN A 429 -3.87 -12.36 20.52
CA ASN A 429 -4.75 -12.08 19.38
C ASN A 429 -6.25 -12.29 19.68
N LEU A 430 -6.59 -13.10 20.68
CA LEU A 430 -7.97 -13.53 20.95
C LEU A 430 -8.97 -12.37 21.16
N PRO A 431 -8.68 -11.29 21.94
CA PRO A 431 -9.64 -10.21 22.13
C PRO A 431 -10.06 -9.51 20.83
N PHE A 432 -9.10 -9.28 19.92
CA PHE A 432 -9.36 -8.72 18.60
C PHE A 432 -10.21 -9.66 17.74
N ALA A 433 -9.85 -10.96 17.69
CA ALA A 433 -10.61 -11.94 16.92
C ALA A 433 -12.08 -11.99 17.36
N LEU A 434 -12.35 -12.05 18.67
CA LEU A 434 -13.73 -12.03 19.21
C LEU A 434 -14.47 -10.73 18.88
N SER A 435 -13.77 -9.59 18.90
CA SER A 435 -14.31 -8.26 18.57
C SER A 435 -14.82 -8.19 17.12
N VAL A 436 -14.06 -8.76 16.18
CA VAL A 436 -14.48 -8.88 14.77
C VAL A 436 -15.75 -9.73 14.67
N ALA A 437 -15.82 -10.87 15.35
CA ALA A 437 -17.01 -11.73 15.30
C ALA A 437 -18.26 -11.11 15.91
N GLU A 438 -18.12 -10.41 17.03
CA GLU A 438 -19.24 -9.68 17.64
C GLU A 438 -19.77 -8.57 16.74
N THR A 439 -18.86 -7.86 16.09
CA THR A 439 -19.21 -6.77 15.18
C THR A 439 -19.99 -7.27 13.98
N ALA A 440 -19.75 -8.50 13.50
CA ALA A 440 -20.47 -9.04 12.36
C ALA A 440 -22.00 -9.08 12.56
N ALA A 441 -22.49 -9.26 13.79
CA ALA A 441 -23.92 -9.23 14.10
C ALA A 441 -24.54 -7.81 13.96
N HIS A 442 -23.71 -6.78 14.03
CA HIS A 442 -24.07 -5.37 13.89
C HIS A 442 -23.03 -4.69 13.00
N ALA A 443 -23.02 -5.06 11.71
CA ALA A 443 -21.94 -4.87 10.76
C ALA A 443 -21.35 -3.46 10.56
N ASP A 444 -21.98 -2.42 11.10
CA ASP A 444 -21.46 -1.07 11.09
C ASP A 444 -21.09 -0.56 12.50
N ARG A 445 -21.55 -1.19 13.58
CA ARG A 445 -21.29 -0.79 14.98
C ARG A 445 -20.21 -1.68 15.61
N PRO A 446 -18.94 -1.21 15.67
CA PRO A 446 -17.84 -2.01 16.16
C PRO A 446 -17.97 -2.38 17.65
N SER A 447 -17.72 -3.64 17.98
CA SER A 447 -17.47 -4.12 19.34
C SER A 447 -15.95 -4.12 19.56
N SER A 448 -15.39 -3.04 20.09
CA SER A 448 -13.93 -2.88 20.22
C SER A 448 -13.38 -3.45 21.52
N SER A 449 -12.36 -4.32 21.44
CA SER A 449 -11.63 -4.83 22.61
C SER A 449 -10.88 -3.73 23.38
N VAL A 450 -10.61 -2.60 22.74
CA VAL A 450 -9.95 -1.42 23.34
C VAL A 450 -10.93 -0.28 23.64
N GLY A 451 -12.23 -0.52 23.52
CA GLY A 451 -13.28 0.43 23.88
C GLY A 451 -13.35 1.67 22.97
N LEU A 452 -12.79 1.60 21.76
CA LEU A 452 -12.99 2.63 20.75
C LEU A 452 -14.36 2.48 20.08
N SER A 453 -14.89 3.58 19.57
CA SER A 453 -16.18 3.61 18.88
C SER A 453 -16.05 4.31 17.53
N ALA A 454 -16.90 3.93 16.59
CA ALA A 454 -17.02 4.61 15.30
C ALA A 454 -18.19 5.61 15.37
N PRO A 455 -17.96 6.94 15.36
CA PRO A 455 -19.04 7.92 15.37
C PRO A 455 -19.91 7.82 14.12
N ASP A 456 -21.16 8.29 14.19
CA ASP A 456 -22.07 8.29 13.03
C ASP A 456 -21.64 9.30 11.95
N PHE A 457 -20.94 10.37 12.36
CA PHE A 457 -20.45 11.45 11.51
C PHE A 457 -19.05 11.87 11.94
N THR A 458 -18.14 11.96 10.96
CA THR A 458 -16.78 12.51 11.10
C THR A 458 -16.64 13.68 10.12
N PRO A 459 -16.84 14.92 10.58
CA PRO A 459 -16.73 16.11 9.72
C PRO A 459 -15.34 16.30 9.13
N ASP A 460 -15.29 16.79 7.89
CA ASP A 460 -14.06 17.24 7.23
C ASP A 460 -13.85 18.72 7.56
N VAL A 461 -13.04 18.98 8.60
CA VAL A 461 -12.99 20.28 9.29
C VAL A 461 -11.91 21.18 8.71
N PHE A 462 -12.27 22.44 8.47
CA PHE A 462 -11.36 23.54 8.13
C PHE A 462 -11.83 24.83 8.78
N THR A 463 -10.92 25.82 8.88
CA THR A 463 -11.16 27.10 9.55
C THR A 463 -11.27 28.29 8.60
N ALA A 464 -10.87 28.13 7.33
CA ALA A 464 -10.92 29.18 6.32
C ALA A 464 -11.63 28.69 5.04
N SER A 465 -12.46 29.56 4.47
CA SER A 465 -13.14 29.34 3.19
C SER A 465 -12.68 30.38 2.16
N TYR A 466 -12.17 29.90 1.02
CA TYR A 466 -11.83 30.69 -0.16
C TYR A 466 -12.82 30.41 -1.29
N ALA A 467 -14.01 29.87 -1.00
CA ALA A 467 -15.01 29.57 -2.03
C ALA A 467 -15.36 30.77 -2.92
N ARG A 468 -15.54 30.50 -4.22
CA ARG A 468 -15.96 31.50 -5.20
C ARG A 468 -17.48 31.64 -5.18
N GLY A 469 -17.98 32.88 -5.17
CA GLY A 469 -19.41 33.15 -5.34
C GLY A 469 -20.30 32.75 -4.16
N GLY A 470 -19.75 32.67 -2.94
CA GLY A 470 -20.51 32.37 -1.72
C GLY A 470 -20.95 30.92 -1.57
N LYS A 471 -20.40 29.99 -2.37
CA LYS A 471 -20.71 28.56 -2.37
C LYS A 471 -19.53 27.73 -1.86
N GLN A 472 -19.54 27.35 -0.59
CA GLN A 472 -18.48 26.55 0.01
C GLN A 472 -18.90 25.09 0.14
N ALA A 473 -18.18 24.18 -0.53
CA ALA A 473 -18.35 22.75 -0.32
C ALA A 473 -17.87 22.35 1.09
N VAL A 474 -18.64 21.51 1.75
CA VAL A 474 -18.31 20.87 3.03
C VAL A 474 -18.50 19.37 2.92
N ALA A 475 -17.81 18.61 3.78
CA ALA A 475 -17.89 17.15 3.77
C ALA A 475 -18.07 16.54 5.14
N VAL A 476 -18.56 15.32 5.13
CA VAL A 476 -18.61 14.44 6.29
C VAL A 476 -18.47 12.99 5.85
N THR A 477 -17.62 12.22 6.53
CA THR A 477 -17.67 10.77 6.46
C THR A 477 -18.78 10.31 7.40
N ALA A 478 -19.78 9.59 6.89
CA ALA A 478 -20.96 9.21 7.67
C ALA A 478 -21.33 7.75 7.46
N ARG A 479 -21.82 7.13 8.53
CA ARG A 479 -22.31 5.75 8.50
C ARG A 479 -23.45 5.61 7.48
N LYS A 480 -23.34 4.64 6.57
CA LYS A 480 -24.34 4.41 5.51
C LYS A 480 -25.75 4.16 6.08
N SER A 481 -25.87 3.44 7.19
CA SER A 481 -27.16 3.13 7.80
C SER A 481 -27.91 4.31 8.47
N VAL A 482 -27.23 5.44 8.72
CA VAL A 482 -27.89 6.66 9.21
C VAL A 482 -28.81 7.22 8.11
N ARG A 483 -30.07 7.48 8.44
CA ARG A 483 -31.07 8.01 7.51
C ARG A 483 -31.20 9.53 7.65
N ASP A 484 -31.84 10.17 6.67
CA ASP A 484 -32.16 11.60 6.68
C ASP A 484 -30.95 12.50 6.94
N LYS A 485 -29.80 12.14 6.35
CA LYS A 485 -28.53 12.86 6.49
C LYS A 485 -28.67 14.29 5.95
N ARG A 486 -28.40 15.29 6.79
CA ARG A 486 -28.53 16.71 6.46
C ARG A 486 -27.30 17.50 6.89
N LEU A 487 -26.91 18.45 6.06
CA LEU A 487 -26.06 19.57 6.43
C LEU A 487 -26.94 20.61 7.14
N ASN A 488 -26.41 21.20 8.22
CA ASN A 488 -27.00 22.35 8.87
C ASN A 488 -25.92 23.41 9.07
N TYR A 489 -26.27 24.68 8.87
CA TYR A 489 -25.32 25.76 9.09
C TYR A 489 -25.99 27.08 9.48
N THR A 490 -25.24 27.96 10.13
CA THR A 490 -25.62 29.36 10.36
C THR A 490 -24.53 30.28 9.81
N VAL A 491 -24.93 31.43 9.30
CA VAL A 491 -24.03 32.51 8.85
C VAL A 491 -24.19 33.68 9.82
N ASP A 492 -23.09 34.13 10.43
CA ASP A 492 -23.04 35.21 11.42
C ASP A 492 -24.04 35.04 12.59
N GLY A 493 -24.27 33.79 13.01
CA GLY A 493 -25.23 33.48 14.09
C GLY A 493 -26.70 33.70 13.72
N GLY A 494 -27.01 33.88 12.43
CA GLY A 494 -28.37 34.03 11.90
C GLY A 494 -29.20 32.74 11.95
N ARG A 495 -30.23 32.67 11.10
CA ARG A 495 -31.11 31.49 11.02
C ARG A 495 -30.34 30.24 10.60
N THR A 496 -30.80 29.07 11.05
CA THR A 496 -30.28 27.79 10.58
C THR A 496 -30.78 27.52 9.16
N HIS A 497 -29.83 27.20 8.28
CA HIS A 497 -30.04 26.66 6.95
C HIS A 497 -29.84 25.15 6.99
N THR A 498 -30.54 24.42 6.12
CA THR A 498 -30.48 22.96 6.08
C THR A 498 -30.49 22.47 4.65
N GLU A 499 -29.52 21.64 4.30
CA GLU A 499 -29.37 21.06 2.96
C GLU A 499 -29.29 19.54 3.02
N GLN A 500 -29.68 18.88 1.92
CA GLN A 500 -29.50 17.43 1.80
C GLN A 500 -28.05 17.09 1.48
N LEU A 501 -27.54 16.04 2.13
CA LEU A 501 -26.24 15.48 1.82
C LEU A 501 -26.32 14.55 0.59
N ARG A 502 -25.30 14.61 -0.26
CA ARG A 502 -25.12 13.69 -1.40
C ARG A 502 -23.87 12.85 -1.18
N ALA A 503 -23.93 11.57 -1.51
CA ALA A 503 -22.72 10.74 -1.52
C ALA A 503 -21.72 11.31 -2.53
N TRP A 504 -20.43 11.24 -2.20
CA TRP A 504 -19.35 11.60 -3.10
C TRP A 504 -18.95 10.38 -3.91
N ASP A 505 -18.98 10.50 -5.23
CA ASP A 505 -18.72 9.38 -6.14
C ASP A 505 -17.22 9.04 -6.25
N GLY A 506 -16.34 9.78 -5.57
CA GLY A 506 -14.89 9.73 -5.75
C GLY A 506 -14.39 10.84 -6.69
N GLY A 507 -13.08 10.97 -6.78
CA GLY A 507 -12.42 11.83 -7.76
C GLY A 507 -11.81 11.01 -8.91
N ASP A 508 -11.05 11.69 -9.77
CA ASP A 508 -10.53 11.13 -11.01
C ASP A 508 -9.54 9.96 -10.83
N ARG A 509 -8.78 9.94 -9.72
CA ARG A 509 -7.73 8.93 -9.44
C ARG A 509 -8.05 8.03 -8.26
N TYR A 510 -8.76 8.53 -7.24
CA TYR A 510 -9.11 7.76 -6.05
C TYR A 510 -10.42 8.22 -5.40
N GLY A 511 -10.97 7.37 -4.53
CA GLY A 511 -12.22 7.60 -3.82
C GLY A 511 -13.41 6.90 -4.49
N GLY A 512 -14.54 6.81 -3.77
CA GLY A 512 -15.73 6.08 -4.24
C GLY A 512 -15.71 4.57 -3.97
N GLU A 513 -14.53 4.03 -3.62
CA GLU A 513 -14.27 2.64 -3.21
C GLU A 513 -14.02 2.57 -1.68
N ASP A 514 -13.83 1.36 -1.13
CA ASP A 514 -13.57 1.10 0.30
C ASP A 514 -14.54 1.81 1.27
N ASN A 515 -15.83 1.74 0.93
CA ASN A 515 -16.91 2.47 1.59
C ASN A 515 -18.09 1.55 1.96
N LEU A 516 -17.85 0.33 2.42
CA LEU A 516 -18.92 -0.66 2.68
C LEU A 516 -19.88 -0.24 3.80
N ARG A 517 -19.38 0.38 4.87
CA ARG A 517 -20.18 0.74 6.07
C ARG A 517 -20.31 2.24 6.28
N PHE A 518 -19.31 2.99 5.84
CA PHE A 518 -19.24 4.44 5.86
C PHE A 518 -19.12 4.96 4.43
N ASP A 519 -19.56 6.19 4.21
CA ASP A 519 -19.37 6.87 2.93
C ASP A 519 -19.00 8.33 3.16
N ARG A 520 -18.38 8.96 2.16
CA ARG A 520 -18.16 10.41 2.19
C ARG A 520 -19.37 11.10 1.57
N TYR A 521 -19.87 12.12 2.24
CA TYR A 521 -20.98 12.94 1.76
C TYR A 521 -20.54 14.39 1.61
N ARG A 522 -21.13 15.08 0.63
CA ARG A 522 -20.91 16.50 0.31
C ARG A 522 -22.22 17.27 0.37
N ALA A 523 -22.11 18.55 0.71
CA ALA A 523 -23.13 19.56 0.50
C ALA A 523 -22.47 20.94 0.37
N THR A 524 -23.26 21.95 0.04
CA THR A 524 -22.77 23.31 -0.18
C THR A 524 -23.41 24.25 0.83
N VAL A 525 -22.58 25.05 1.50
CA VAL A 525 -23.00 26.25 2.22
C VAL A 525 -23.19 27.35 1.19
N GLU A 526 -24.39 27.94 1.13
CA GLU A 526 -24.73 29.04 0.22
C GLU A 526 -24.83 30.38 0.95
N ASP A 527 -24.67 31.48 0.19
CA ASP A 527 -24.86 32.88 0.59
C ASP A 527 -23.93 33.38 1.72
N ALA A 528 -22.76 32.77 1.88
CA ALA A 528 -21.75 33.25 2.82
C ALA A 528 -20.85 34.33 2.17
N ARG A 529 -21.00 35.58 2.61
CA ARG A 529 -20.19 36.72 2.13
C ARG A 529 -18.78 36.71 2.73
N PRO A 530 -17.78 37.35 2.08
CA PRO A 530 -16.48 37.59 2.70
C PRO A 530 -16.59 38.24 4.09
N GLY A 531 -15.77 37.78 5.03
CA GLY A 531 -15.77 38.16 6.44
C GLY A 531 -16.81 37.44 7.31
N ALA A 532 -17.76 36.71 6.70
CA ALA A 532 -18.77 35.99 7.48
C ALA A 532 -18.18 34.79 8.22
N THR A 533 -18.71 34.54 9.41
CA THR A 533 -18.42 33.34 10.20
C THR A 533 -19.52 32.31 9.99
N VAL A 534 -19.16 31.10 9.53
CA VAL A 534 -20.11 30.02 9.27
C VAL A 534 -19.90 28.89 10.26
N ARG A 535 -20.95 28.52 11.00
CA ARG A 535 -20.97 27.34 11.87
C ARG A 535 -21.69 26.20 11.15
N VAL A 536 -21.08 25.02 11.07
CA VAL A 536 -21.57 23.84 10.33
C VAL A 536 -21.71 22.64 11.26
N TRP A 537 -22.77 21.86 11.10
CA TRP A 537 -22.93 20.54 11.72
C TRP A 537 -23.83 19.62 10.89
N PHE A 538 -23.66 18.32 11.06
CA PHE A 538 -24.43 17.31 10.34
C PHE A 538 -25.41 16.61 11.26
N THR A 539 -26.59 16.27 10.75
CA THR A 539 -27.62 15.55 11.51
C THR A 539 -28.18 14.39 10.70
N GLY A 540 -28.76 13.42 11.41
CA GLY A 540 -29.48 12.30 10.82
C GLY A 540 -30.25 11.51 11.86
N ARG A 541 -30.73 10.34 11.47
CA ARG A 541 -31.40 9.38 12.36
C ARG A 541 -30.74 8.02 12.29
N THR A 542 -30.49 7.39 13.44
CA THR A 542 -29.96 6.02 13.48
C THR A 542 -30.95 5.04 12.85
N ARG A 543 -30.52 3.79 12.64
CA ARG A 543 -31.41 2.71 12.16
C ARG A 543 -32.66 2.52 13.03
N GLU A 544 -32.57 2.77 14.34
CA GLU A 544 -33.68 2.73 15.30
C GLU A 544 -34.51 4.03 15.34
N GLY A 545 -34.18 5.02 14.50
CA GLY A 545 -34.88 6.29 14.42
C GLY A 545 -34.48 7.32 15.47
N LYS A 546 -33.42 7.10 16.26
CA LYS A 546 -32.93 8.08 17.23
C LYS A 546 -32.20 9.22 16.52
N PRO A 547 -32.39 10.50 16.91
CA PRO A 547 -31.59 11.60 16.38
C PRO A 547 -30.10 11.41 16.69
N THR A 548 -29.24 11.79 15.76
CA THR A 548 -27.78 11.78 15.90
C THR A 548 -27.21 13.01 15.18
N ALA A 549 -26.06 13.51 15.64
CA ALA A 549 -25.43 14.72 15.11
C ALA A 549 -23.90 14.64 15.23
N SER A 550 -23.20 15.34 14.33
CA SER A 550 -21.76 15.56 14.45
C SER A 550 -21.47 16.65 15.49
N GLU A 551 -20.22 16.69 15.96
CA GLU A 551 -19.70 17.92 16.56
C GLU A 551 -19.71 19.05 15.51
N PRO A 552 -20.08 20.28 15.90
CA PRO A 552 -20.07 21.43 15.02
C PRO A 552 -18.65 21.97 14.84
N PHE A 553 -18.36 22.50 13.66
CA PHE A 553 -17.13 23.28 13.40
C PHE A 553 -17.47 24.63 12.77
N THR A 554 -16.50 25.54 12.77
CA THR A 554 -16.69 26.91 12.28
C THR A 554 -15.56 27.28 11.32
N PHE A 555 -15.90 27.97 10.25
CA PHE A 555 -14.92 28.61 9.36
C PHE A 555 -15.28 30.06 9.07
N THR A 556 -14.29 30.86 8.67
CA THR A 556 -14.48 32.23 8.21
C THR A 556 -14.29 32.31 6.69
N VAL A 557 -15.16 33.03 6.00
CA VAL A 557 -15.02 33.29 4.55
C VAL A 557 -13.96 34.37 4.36
N ALA A 558 -12.83 34.01 3.75
CA ALA A 558 -11.73 34.92 3.51
C ALA A 558 -12.06 35.98 2.46
N GLU A 559 -11.50 37.18 2.62
CA GLU A 559 -11.44 38.13 1.52
C GLU A 559 -10.43 37.67 0.48
N ARG A 560 -10.82 37.73 -0.80
CA ARG A 560 -9.98 37.32 -1.93
C ARG A 560 -9.72 38.51 -2.84
N PRO A 561 -8.53 38.58 -3.47
CA PRO A 561 -8.31 39.52 -4.56
C PRO A 561 -9.37 39.32 -5.64
N ARG A 562 -9.97 40.43 -6.11
CA ARG A 562 -11.07 40.39 -7.07
C ARG A 562 -10.63 39.72 -8.36
N GLY A 563 -11.34 38.66 -8.75
CA GLY A 563 -11.04 37.93 -9.99
C GLY A 563 -9.89 36.93 -9.87
N ALA A 564 -9.33 36.70 -8.67
CA ALA A 564 -8.32 35.67 -8.48
C ALA A 564 -8.89 34.29 -8.80
N ASP A 565 -8.44 33.65 -9.88
CA ASP A 565 -8.77 32.27 -10.24
C ASP A 565 -7.62 31.29 -9.93
N THR A 566 -6.45 31.84 -9.57
CA THR A 566 -5.21 31.12 -9.32
C THR A 566 -4.76 31.30 -7.86
N LEU A 567 -4.23 30.24 -7.25
CA LEU A 567 -3.57 30.30 -5.93
C LEU A 567 -2.08 29.98 -6.09
N VAL A 568 -1.22 30.83 -5.54
CA VAL A 568 0.21 30.53 -5.35
C VAL A 568 0.42 29.99 -3.94
N ILE A 569 0.75 28.70 -3.83
CA ILE A 569 1.20 28.10 -2.57
C ILE A 569 2.70 28.31 -2.45
N SER A 570 3.11 29.05 -1.42
CA SER A 570 4.50 29.26 -1.04
C SER A 570 4.85 28.27 0.08
N ASP A 571 5.56 27.20 -0.29
CA ASP A 571 5.95 26.09 0.58
C ASP A 571 7.48 25.92 0.59
N GLU A 572 8.19 27.02 0.79
CA GLU A 572 9.66 27.09 0.71
C GLU A 572 10.37 26.52 1.95
N GLY A 573 9.63 25.88 2.85
CA GLY A 573 10.09 25.38 4.14
C GLY A 573 10.34 26.46 5.20
N GLY A 574 10.62 26.02 6.43
CA GLY A 574 10.90 26.90 7.57
C GLY A 574 9.66 27.45 8.27
N THR A 575 9.85 28.44 9.15
CA THR A 575 8.80 29.05 10.00
C THR A 575 8.51 30.51 9.66
N THR A 576 9.13 31.03 8.61
CA THR A 576 8.99 32.41 8.14
C THR A 576 8.35 32.43 6.76
N ALA A 577 7.62 33.51 6.45
CA ALA A 577 6.99 33.66 5.14
C ALA A 577 8.00 33.47 4.00
N GLY A 578 7.60 32.72 2.98
CA GLY A 578 8.38 32.45 1.78
C GLY A 578 8.67 33.73 1.03
N ARG A 579 9.81 33.72 0.32
CA ARG A 579 10.41 34.96 -0.21
C ARG A 579 10.04 35.20 -1.66
N HIS A 580 9.58 34.17 -2.37
CA HIS A 580 9.54 34.20 -3.83
C HIS A 580 8.14 34.29 -4.42
N SER A 581 7.07 34.28 -3.61
CA SER A 581 5.67 34.40 -4.09
C SER A 581 5.43 35.63 -4.98
N ALA A 582 6.21 36.71 -4.79
CA ALA A 582 6.17 37.90 -5.63
C ALA A 582 6.53 37.64 -7.10
N ASP A 583 7.51 36.77 -7.38
CA ASP A 583 7.92 36.45 -8.76
C ASP A 583 6.83 35.68 -9.51
N TYR A 584 6.14 34.77 -8.80
CA TYR A 584 5.02 34.01 -9.37
C TYR A 584 3.81 34.89 -9.61
N THR A 585 3.44 35.73 -8.64
CA THR A 585 2.30 36.64 -8.78
C THR A 585 2.52 37.69 -9.86
N ALA A 586 3.75 38.21 -10.03
CA ALA A 586 4.10 39.10 -11.13
C ALA A 586 3.99 38.40 -12.49
N ALA A 587 4.57 37.19 -12.65
CA ALA A 587 4.47 36.44 -13.90
C ALA A 587 3.02 36.06 -14.26
N LEU A 588 2.17 35.79 -13.26
CA LEU A 588 0.74 35.58 -13.45
C LEU A 588 0.02 36.86 -13.89
N ALA A 589 0.32 37.99 -13.25
CA ALA A 589 -0.25 39.29 -13.61
C ALA A 589 0.10 39.73 -15.04
N ASP A 590 1.35 39.51 -15.47
CA ASP A 590 1.80 39.77 -16.85
C ASP A 590 1.08 38.88 -17.88
N ASN A 591 0.57 37.73 -17.44
CA ASN A 591 -0.30 36.84 -18.22
C ASN A 591 -1.81 37.12 -18.02
N GLY A 592 -2.17 38.28 -17.47
CA GLY A 592 -3.56 38.70 -17.27
C GLY A 592 -4.30 37.92 -16.17
N ARG A 593 -3.59 37.24 -15.26
CA ARG A 593 -4.18 36.49 -14.14
C ARG A 593 -4.03 37.24 -12.83
N THR A 594 -5.08 37.20 -12.03
CA THR A 594 -5.01 37.62 -10.63
C THR A 594 -4.80 36.37 -9.77
N ALA A 595 -3.92 36.46 -8.77
CA ALA A 595 -3.64 35.34 -7.88
C ALA A 595 -3.78 35.74 -6.41
N ALA A 596 -4.20 34.77 -5.59
CA ALA A 596 -4.01 34.83 -4.15
C ALA A 596 -2.69 34.12 -3.78
N VAL A 597 -2.15 34.41 -2.60
CA VAL A 597 -0.97 33.73 -2.06
C VAL A 597 -1.35 33.01 -0.77
N TRP A 598 -0.93 31.75 -0.66
CA TRP A 598 -1.01 30.96 0.56
C TRP A 598 0.40 30.59 1.02
N ASP A 599 0.82 31.14 2.14
CA ASP A 599 2.10 30.84 2.76
C ASP A 599 1.97 29.71 3.78
N VAL A 600 2.61 28.56 3.52
CA VAL A 600 2.50 27.36 4.37
C VAL A 600 3.19 27.57 5.72
N ALA A 601 4.32 28.28 5.75
CA ALA A 601 5.08 28.50 6.99
C ALA A 601 4.28 29.29 8.04
N THR A 602 3.39 30.19 7.59
CA THR A 602 2.58 31.04 8.48
C THR A 602 1.13 30.59 8.63
N GLN A 603 0.56 29.86 7.67
CA GLN A 603 -0.85 29.45 7.67
C GLN A 603 -1.06 27.93 7.75
N GLY A 604 0.01 27.13 7.71
CA GLY A 604 -0.07 25.67 7.61
C GLY A 604 -0.49 25.19 6.23
N ALA A 605 -0.69 23.87 6.08
CA ALA A 605 -1.15 23.30 4.83
C ALA A 605 -2.55 23.83 4.44
N PRO A 606 -2.76 24.27 3.19
CA PRO A 606 -4.08 24.72 2.74
C PRO A 606 -5.04 23.54 2.70
N HIS A 607 -6.26 23.69 3.22
CA HIS A 607 -7.26 22.62 3.13
C HIS A 607 -7.79 22.48 1.68
N ALA A 608 -7.92 21.25 1.18
CA ALA A 608 -8.38 20.99 -0.19
C ALA A 608 -9.75 21.63 -0.50
N LEU A 609 -10.78 21.38 0.31
CA LEU A 609 -12.09 22.03 0.14
C LEU A 609 -12.13 23.49 0.60
N GLY A 610 -11.67 23.77 1.83
CA GLY A 610 -11.77 25.12 2.39
C GLY A 610 -10.99 26.15 1.57
N VAL A 611 -9.83 25.80 1.04
CA VAL A 611 -8.92 26.73 0.36
C VAL A 611 -8.80 26.42 -1.13
N LEU A 612 -8.27 25.25 -1.48
CA LEU A 612 -7.82 24.96 -2.85
C LEU A 612 -8.97 24.91 -3.85
N SER A 613 -10.12 24.33 -3.47
CA SER A 613 -11.31 24.21 -4.34
C SER A 613 -11.92 25.57 -4.75
N GLY A 614 -11.50 26.67 -4.12
CA GLY A 614 -11.87 28.02 -4.52
C GLY A 614 -11.17 28.53 -5.79
N PHE A 615 -10.22 27.77 -6.34
CA PHE A 615 -9.35 28.16 -7.45
C PHE A 615 -9.39 27.13 -8.57
N ASP A 616 -9.26 27.60 -9.82
CA ASP A 616 -9.23 26.73 -11.00
C ASP A 616 -7.81 26.19 -11.23
N THR A 617 -6.80 26.94 -10.78
CA THR A 617 -5.38 26.59 -10.95
C THR A 617 -4.60 26.87 -9.67
N VAL A 618 -3.73 25.96 -9.29
CA VAL A 618 -2.79 26.10 -8.18
C VAL A 618 -1.38 26.09 -8.73
N VAL A 619 -0.56 27.05 -8.31
CA VAL A 619 0.88 27.07 -8.53
C VAL A 619 1.55 26.79 -7.20
N TRP A 620 2.19 25.65 -7.06
CA TRP A 620 2.85 25.22 -5.84
C TRP A 620 4.36 25.33 -5.98
N ASN A 621 4.94 26.28 -5.24
CA ASN A 621 6.37 26.47 -5.17
C ASN A 621 6.93 25.87 -3.88
N SER A 622 7.80 24.87 -3.99
CA SER A 622 8.51 24.30 -2.83
C SER A 622 9.91 24.89 -2.62
N GLY A 623 10.38 25.78 -3.51
CA GLY A 623 11.73 26.34 -3.45
C GLY A 623 12.79 25.23 -3.42
N THR A 624 13.60 25.18 -2.35
CA THR A 624 14.60 24.11 -2.11
C THR A 624 14.17 23.10 -1.05
N ALA A 625 12.96 23.22 -0.50
CA ALA A 625 12.48 22.35 0.56
C ALA A 625 11.77 21.13 -0.01
N HIS A 626 11.84 20.01 0.72
CA HIS A 626 10.89 18.91 0.54
C HIS A 626 9.52 19.40 1.01
N PRO A 627 8.47 19.30 0.18
CA PRO A 627 7.16 19.77 0.58
C PRO A 627 6.63 18.98 1.78
N ASP A 628 5.87 19.65 2.65
CA ASP A 628 5.25 19.00 3.80
C ASP A 628 4.18 17.99 3.34
N GLY A 629 4.10 16.85 4.04
CA GLY A 629 3.16 15.78 3.70
C GLY A 629 1.70 16.23 3.73
N ALA A 630 1.31 17.15 4.62
CA ALA A 630 -0.07 17.65 4.65
C ALA A 630 -0.38 18.57 3.47
N THR A 631 0.57 19.42 3.04
CA THR A 631 0.42 20.23 1.82
C THR A 631 0.29 19.33 0.59
N LEU A 632 1.13 18.30 0.50
CA LEU A 632 1.06 17.30 -0.57
C LEU A 632 -0.30 16.63 -0.63
N LEU A 633 -0.83 16.13 0.50
CA LEU A 633 -2.13 15.47 0.54
C LEU A 633 -3.26 16.42 0.11
N ALA A 634 -3.21 17.69 0.52
CA ALA A 634 -4.22 18.66 0.11
C ALA A 634 -4.16 18.94 -1.40
N VAL A 635 -2.96 19.12 -1.95
CA VAL A 635 -2.76 19.33 -3.39
C VAL A 635 -3.18 18.08 -4.18
N ARG A 636 -2.88 16.89 -3.66
CA ARG A 636 -3.34 15.60 -4.22
C ARG A 636 -4.86 15.56 -4.34
N ASP A 637 -5.56 15.90 -3.27
CA ASP A 637 -7.02 15.94 -3.24
C ASP A 637 -7.59 16.97 -4.23
N PHE A 638 -6.94 18.13 -4.35
CA PHE A 638 -7.32 19.16 -5.32
C PHE A 638 -7.21 18.66 -6.78
N VAL A 639 -6.10 18.01 -7.14
CA VAL A 639 -5.93 17.45 -8.49
C VAL A 639 -6.85 16.24 -8.70
N ASN A 640 -7.15 15.46 -7.66
CA ASN A 640 -8.13 14.37 -7.73
C ASN A 640 -9.56 14.86 -8.03
N GLU A 641 -9.92 16.07 -7.59
CA GLU A 641 -11.21 16.71 -7.88
C GLU A 641 -11.19 17.52 -9.19
N GLY A 642 -10.18 17.32 -10.06
CA GLY A 642 -10.06 17.95 -11.38
C GLY A 642 -9.32 19.29 -11.40
N GLY A 643 -8.70 19.69 -10.29
CA GLY A 643 -7.88 20.89 -10.19
C GLY A 643 -6.62 20.85 -11.06
N LYS A 644 -6.19 22.01 -11.57
CA LYS A 644 -4.99 22.15 -12.39
C LYS A 644 -3.78 22.59 -11.57
N LEU A 645 -2.68 21.87 -11.66
CA LEU A 645 -1.49 22.10 -10.81
C LEU A 645 -0.24 22.40 -11.63
N ILE A 646 0.42 23.50 -11.28
CA ILE A 646 1.80 23.77 -11.69
C ILE A 646 2.67 23.60 -10.45
N ALA A 647 3.51 22.57 -10.42
CA ALA A 647 4.43 22.31 -9.31
C ALA A 647 5.86 22.71 -9.70
N THR A 648 6.52 23.53 -8.89
CA THR A 648 7.85 24.06 -9.18
C THR A 648 8.75 24.00 -7.95
N GLY A 649 10.04 23.77 -8.17
CA GLY A 649 11.02 23.78 -7.09
C GLY A 649 12.16 22.81 -7.38
N VAL A 650 13.28 22.99 -6.69
CA VAL A 650 14.45 22.11 -6.82
C VAL A 650 14.12 20.70 -6.36
N GLU A 651 13.38 20.57 -5.25
CA GLU A 651 12.97 19.28 -4.67
C GLU A 651 11.55 18.83 -5.09
N ALA A 652 10.90 19.56 -5.99
CA ALA A 652 9.56 19.21 -6.47
C ALA A 652 9.55 17.83 -7.17
N GLY A 653 8.47 17.07 -6.99
CA GLY A 653 8.32 15.73 -7.56
C GLY A 653 9.33 14.70 -7.04
N GLY A 654 9.86 14.89 -5.84
CA GLY A 654 10.65 13.90 -5.13
C GLY A 654 9.84 13.06 -4.15
N GLU A 655 10.53 12.14 -3.48
CA GLU A 655 10.00 11.39 -2.34
C GLU A 655 9.50 12.35 -1.26
N SER A 656 8.39 11.98 -0.65
CA SER A 656 7.69 12.76 0.36
C SER A 656 7.36 11.90 1.56
N LYS A 657 7.39 12.51 2.74
CA LYS A 657 7.05 11.85 3.99
C LYS A 657 5.62 12.18 4.40
N VAL A 658 4.78 11.16 4.47
CA VAL A 658 3.39 11.27 4.90
C VAL A 658 3.19 10.42 6.16
N GLY A 659 3.07 11.11 7.31
CA GLY A 659 3.10 10.44 8.61
C GLY A 659 4.46 9.76 8.83
N ASP A 660 4.44 8.44 9.05
CA ASP A 660 5.63 7.62 9.21
C ASP A 660 6.07 6.93 7.90
N ALA A 661 5.36 7.15 6.79
CA ALA A 661 5.64 6.50 5.50
C ALA A 661 6.34 7.46 4.53
N ASP A 662 7.41 6.99 3.89
CA ASP A 662 8.02 7.64 2.73
C ASP A 662 7.41 7.06 1.44
N THR A 663 7.07 7.93 0.50
CA THR A 663 6.33 7.62 -0.73
C THR A 663 6.66 8.60 -1.85
N ASP A 664 6.69 8.11 -3.08
CA ASP A 664 6.73 8.91 -4.31
C ASP A 664 5.44 8.82 -5.14
N ASP A 665 4.37 8.19 -4.60
CA ASP A 665 3.05 8.02 -5.23
C ASP A 665 2.51 9.32 -5.83
N PHE A 666 2.70 10.45 -5.14
CA PHE A 666 2.24 11.74 -5.66
C PHE A 666 3.01 12.16 -6.93
N ALA A 667 4.33 12.01 -6.91
CA ALA A 667 5.17 12.30 -8.07
C ALA A 667 4.81 11.37 -9.24
N GLN A 668 4.66 10.08 -8.96
CA GLN A 668 4.38 9.08 -9.98
C GLN A 668 2.96 9.20 -10.56
N TYR A 669 1.93 9.19 -9.69
CA TYR A 669 0.53 9.07 -10.10
C TYR A 669 -0.14 10.39 -10.47
N TYR A 670 0.36 11.53 -9.96
CA TYR A 670 -0.25 12.84 -10.17
C TYR A 670 0.63 13.76 -11.01
N LEU A 671 1.95 13.75 -10.80
CA LEU A 671 2.89 14.57 -11.57
C LEU A 671 3.48 13.85 -12.79
N GLY A 672 3.29 12.53 -12.89
CA GLY A 672 3.78 11.72 -14.00
C GLY A 672 5.30 11.55 -14.03
N ALA A 673 5.98 11.80 -12.92
CA ALA A 673 7.42 11.82 -12.78
C ALA A 673 7.92 10.65 -11.93
N GLY A 674 8.75 9.79 -12.51
CA GLY A 674 9.44 8.68 -11.84
C GLY A 674 10.96 8.90 -11.80
N ASP A 675 11.63 8.14 -10.94
CA ASP A 675 13.10 8.14 -10.79
C ASP A 675 13.70 9.55 -10.66
N ARG A 676 13.22 10.42 -9.76
CA ARG A 676 13.78 11.78 -9.63
C ARG A 676 15.29 11.74 -9.34
N THR A 677 16.05 12.63 -9.98
CA THR A 677 17.48 12.86 -9.70
C THR A 677 17.78 14.35 -9.59
N THR A 678 18.83 14.69 -8.84
CA THR A 678 19.32 16.07 -8.72
C THR A 678 20.44 16.33 -9.73
N VAL A 679 20.30 17.44 -10.45
CA VAL A 679 21.27 18.00 -11.41
C VAL A 679 21.99 19.17 -10.75
N ALA A 680 23.32 19.19 -10.79
CA ALA A 680 24.10 20.30 -10.24
C ALA A 680 24.25 21.45 -11.25
N ALA A 681 24.04 22.68 -10.76
CA ALA A 681 24.24 23.96 -11.47
C ALA A 681 23.72 24.00 -12.93
N PRO A 682 22.44 23.65 -13.19
CA PRO A 682 21.88 23.82 -14.52
C PRO A 682 21.84 25.31 -14.88
N SER A 683 22.28 25.65 -16.09
CA SER A 683 22.41 27.05 -16.54
C SER A 683 21.31 27.51 -17.50
N ARG A 684 20.54 26.57 -18.08
CA ARG A 684 19.47 26.87 -19.04
C ARG A 684 18.47 25.72 -19.12
N PHE A 685 17.20 26.08 -19.26
CA PHE A 685 16.11 25.17 -19.58
C PHE A 685 15.59 25.46 -20.99
N THR A 686 15.32 24.39 -21.76
CA THR A 686 14.65 24.47 -23.06
C THR A 686 13.42 23.58 -23.03
N GLY A 687 12.25 24.17 -23.26
CA GLY A 687 10.98 23.47 -23.27
C GLY A 687 10.81 22.59 -24.51
N ALA A 688 10.10 21.48 -24.33
CA ALA A 688 9.73 20.51 -25.35
C ALA A 688 8.26 20.10 -25.16
N GLY A 689 7.68 19.39 -26.14
CA GLY A 689 6.26 19.02 -26.09
C GLY A 689 5.36 20.25 -25.91
N GLU A 690 4.53 20.24 -24.86
CA GLU A 690 3.63 21.35 -24.51
C GLU A 690 4.37 22.66 -24.14
N LEU A 691 5.66 22.62 -23.83
CA LEU A 691 6.47 23.82 -23.52
C LEU A 691 7.41 24.22 -24.66
N THR A 692 7.21 23.67 -25.87
CA THR A 692 8.04 23.98 -27.03
C THR A 692 8.09 25.48 -27.31
N GLY A 693 9.29 26.01 -27.58
CA GLY A 693 9.51 27.42 -27.89
C GLY A 693 9.86 28.29 -26.68
N VAL A 694 9.84 27.73 -25.48
CA VAL A 694 10.35 28.41 -24.27
C VAL A 694 11.82 28.04 -24.06
N THR A 695 12.66 29.05 -23.82
CA THR A 695 14.05 28.86 -23.38
C THR A 695 14.36 29.93 -22.35
N VAL A 696 14.87 29.52 -21.19
CA VAL A 696 15.16 30.44 -20.09
C VAL A 696 16.54 30.20 -19.50
N ALA A 697 17.23 31.27 -19.12
CA ALA A 697 18.47 31.19 -18.35
C ALA A 697 18.16 30.82 -16.89
N LEU A 698 19.06 30.06 -16.26
CA LEU A 698 18.93 29.63 -14.86
C LEU A 698 20.13 30.09 -14.03
N THR A 699 19.85 30.49 -12.78
CA THR A 699 20.86 30.88 -11.79
C THR A 699 20.90 29.95 -10.57
N THR A 700 20.24 28.79 -10.63
CA THR A 700 20.17 27.84 -9.52
C THR A 700 21.45 27.02 -9.36
N GLY A 701 21.77 26.67 -8.12
CA GLY A 701 22.82 25.71 -7.79
C GLY A 701 22.43 24.25 -8.06
N ALA A 702 21.14 23.95 -8.18
CA ALA A 702 20.65 22.59 -8.45
C ALA A 702 19.26 22.59 -9.11
N GLY A 703 18.89 21.48 -9.75
CA GLY A 703 17.54 21.27 -10.28
C GLY A 703 17.13 19.80 -10.27
N GLY A 704 15.83 19.53 -10.23
CA GLY A 704 15.25 18.21 -10.41
C GLY A 704 15.26 17.80 -11.88
N ALA A 705 15.50 16.51 -12.13
CA ALA A 705 15.35 15.87 -13.44
C ALA A 705 14.67 14.50 -13.28
N TYR A 706 13.77 14.18 -14.19
CA TYR A 706 12.78 13.11 -14.03
C TYR A 706 12.80 12.18 -15.24
N ARG A 707 12.42 10.92 -15.03
CA ARG A 707 11.95 10.06 -16.12
C ARG A 707 10.42 10.15 -16.14
N PRO A 708 9.78 10.49 -17.28
CA PRO A 708 8.34 10.34 -17.39
C PRO A 708 7.92 8.91 -17.05
N VAL A 709 6.91 8.74 -16.19
CA VAL A 709 6.39 7.41 -15.83
C VAL A 709 5.99 6.59 -17.05
N SER A 710 5.53 7.24 -18.13
CA SER A 710 5.21 6.57 -19.40
C SER A 710 6.38 5.88 -20.10
N ASP A 711 7.63 6.17 -19.73
CA ASP A 711 8.81 5.44 -20.23
C ASP A 711 8.92 4.04 -19.59
N GLU A 712 8.38 3.87 -18.38
CA GLU A 712 8.39 2.60 -17.63
C GLU A 712 7.06 1.87 -17.69
N LEU A 713 5.96 2.63 -17.71
CA LEU A 713 4.58 2.19 -17.78
C LEU A 713 3.96 2.66 -19.10
N PRO A 714 4.11 1.89 -20.19
CA PRO A 714 3.61 2.28 -21.51
C PRO A 714 2.11 2.64 -21.50
N PRO A 715 1.71 3.81 -22.05
CA PRO A 715 0.33 4.28 -21.99
C PRO A 715 -0.74 3.41 -22.66
N ASP A 716 -0.34 2.48 -23.52
CA ASP A 716 -1.24 1.48 -24.13
C ASP A 716 -1.67 0.40 -23.12
N ARG A 717 -0.85 0.15 -22.09
CA ARG A 717 -1.14 -0.78 -20.99
C ARG A 717 -1.53 -0.05 -19.69
N PHE A 718 -1.00 1.15 -19.48
CA PHE A 718 -1.19 1.95 -18.27
C PHE A 718 -1.66 3.37 -18.61
N PRO A 719 -2.85 3.54 -19.24
CA PRO A 719 -3.31 4.83 -19.72
C PRO A 719 -3.49 5.88 -18.62
N GLN A 720 -3.73 5.46 -17.37
CA GLN A 720 -3.88 6.33 -16.21
C GLN A 720 -2.59 7.03 -15.78
N PHE A 721 -1.42 6.51 -16.18
CA PHE A 721 -0.10 7.09 -15.87
C PHE A 721 0.55 7.80 -17.06
N ARG A 722 -0.28 8.24 -18.02
CA ARG A 722 0.19 8.98 -19.18
C ARG A 722 0.89 10.27 -18.73
N SER A 723 2.15 10.40 -19.12
CA SER A 723 2.98 11.57 -18.88
C SER A 723 3.97 11.78 -20.03
N ALA A 724 4.48 13.00 -20.17
CA ALA A 724 5.41 13.36 -21.22
C ALA A 724 6.54 14.26 -20.70
N ALA A 725 7.75 14.05 -21.20
CA ALA A 725 8.84 15.00 -21.05
C ALA A 725 8.44 16.34 -21.69
N ALA A 726 8.63 17.42 -20.94
CA ALA A 726 8.23 18.77 -21.35
C ALA A 726 9.41 19.75 -21.44
N GLY A 727 10.64 19.26 -21.35
CA GLY A 727 11.84 20.06 -21.56
C GLY A 727 13.05 19.50 -20.83
N ASP A 728 14.22 20.02 -21.19
CA ASP A 728 15.51 19.52 -20.74
C ASP A 728 16.42 20.66 -20.28
N TYR A 729 17.44 20.31 -19.50
CA TYR A 729 18.58 21.20 -19.28
C TYR A 729 19.50 21.15 -20.50
N THR A 730 19.78 22.29 -21.12
CA THR A 730 20.76 22.35 -22.23
C THR A 730 22.18 22.57 -21.70
N GLY A 731 23.12 21.70 -22.08
CA GLY A 731 24.54 21.78 -21.67
C GLY A 731 25.06 20.47 -21.07
N LYS A 732 26.34 20.42 -20.68
CA LYS A 732 26.86 19.28 -19.90
C LYS A 732 26.31 19.36 -18.48
N VAL A 733 25.46 18.40 -18.11
CA VAL A 733 24.95 18.25 -16.75
C VAL A 733 25.93 17.38 -15.96
N THR A 734 26.40 17.90 -14.82
CA THR A 734 27.17 17.12 -13.84
C THR A 734 26.20 16.56 -12.82
N LEU A 735 26.16 15.24 -12.70
CA LEU A 735 25.35 14.56 -11.70
C LEU A 735 25.99 14.66 -10.31
N ARG A 736 25.20 14.33 -9.27
CA ARG A 736 25.66 14.32 -7.87
C ARG A 736 26.85 13.36 -7.63
N ASP A 737 27.03 12.35 -8.48
CA ASP A 737 28.15 11.41 -8.46
C ASP A 737 29.40 11.90 -9.23
N GLY A 738 29.35 13.11 -9.79
CA GLY A 738 30.44 13.71 -10.57
C GLY A 738 30.58 13.17 -11.99
N SER A 739 29.70 12.27 -12.43
CA SER A 739 29.69 11.78 -13.80
C SER A 739 29.11 12.82 -14.78
N ALA A 740 29.66 12.85 -15.99
CA ALA A 740 29.15 13.64 -17.12
C ALA A 740 28.79 12.67 -18.25
N GLY A 741 27.53 12.63 -18.64
CA GLY A 741 27.02 11.75 -19.71
C GLY A 741 25.63 12.17 -20.18
N PRO A 742 25.14 11.66 -21.33
CA PRO A 742 23.79 11.91 -21.79
C PRO A 742 22.81 11.23 -20.83
N VAL A 743 22.12 12.03 -20.03
CA VAL A 743 21.05 11.53 -19.17
C VAL A 743 19.74 11.88 -19.87
N HIS A 744 19.06 10.87 -20.41
CA HIS A 744 17.69 11.02 -20.91
C HIS A 744 16.74 11.22 -19.73
N ARG A 745 16.75 12.43 -19.15
CA ARG A 745 15.85 12.85 -18.06
C ARG A 745 15.40 14.27 -18.34
N ALA A 746 14.09 14.48 -18.22
CA ALA A 746 13.46 15.75 -18.46
C ALA A 746 13.59 16.67 -17.24
N ALA A 747 13.86 17.95 -17.46
CA ALA A 747 13.78 18.99 -16.43
C ALA A 747 12.33 19.37 -16.09
N ALA A 748 11.38 19.02 -16.97
CA ALA A 748 9.96 19.22 -16.78
C ALA A 748 9.15 18.01 -17.26
N VAL A 749 8.04 17.72 -16.59
CA VAL A 749 7.10 16.66 -16.95
C VAL A 749 5.69 17.22 -16.96
N THR A 750 4.87 16.75 -17.90
CA THR A 750 3.45 17.13 -17.99
C THR A 750 2.55 15.91 -17.98
N THR A 751 1.36 16.08 -17.40
CA THR A 751 0.21 15.18 -17.51
C THR A 751 -0.98 15.98 -18.05
N ARG A 752 -2.18 15.37 -18.08
CA ARG A 752 -3.42 16.08 -18.44
C ARG A 752 -3.73 17.29 -17.56
N ASP A 753 -3.38 17.22 -16.27
CA ASP A 753 -3.82 18.19 -15.26
C ASP A 753 -2.65 18.89 -14.56
N THR A 754 -1.43 18.44 -14.79
CA THR A 754 -0.25 18.88 -14.04
C THR A 754 0.92 19.20 -14.94
N ALA A 755 1.70 20.21 -14.53
CA ALA A 755 3.01 20.53 -15.08
C ALA A 755 4.00 20.62 -13.91
N LEU A 756 5.04 19.78 -13.95
CA LEU A 756 6.12 19.75 -12.97
C LEU A 756 7.38 20.36 -13.58
N LEU A 757 8.02 21.25 -12.82
CA LEU A 757 9.26 21.90 -13.18
C LEU A 757 10.30 21.70 -12.07
N GLY A 758 11.47 21.13 -12.42
CA GLY A 758 12.54 20.84 -11.47
C GLY A 758 13.34 22.06 -10.97
N PHE A 759 12.81 23.26 -11.15
CA PHE A 759 13.36 24.49 -10.62
C PHE A 759 12.22 25.49 -10.37
N GLY A 760 12.42 26.42 -9.45
CA GLY A 760 11.47 27.50 -9.21
C GLY A 760 11.72 28.72 -10.10
N LEU A 761 10.69 29.54 -10.32
CA LEU A 761 10.74 30.77 -11.10
C LEU A 761 11.72 31.80 -10.53
N GLU A 762 12.00 31.77 -9.24
CA GLU A 762 13.01 32.61 -8.59
C GLU A 762 14.42 32.40 -9.14
N ASN A 763 14.65 31.28 -9.83
CA ASN A 763 15.92 30.95 -10.46
C ASN A 763 16.03 31.41 -11.92
N VAL A 764 14.98 32.05 -12.46
CA VAL A 764 14.98 32.64 -13.81
C VAL A 764 15.15 34.15 -13.66
N PRO A 765 16.31 34.72 -14.00
CA PRO A 765 16.63 36.12 -13.66
C PRO A 765 15.82 37.13 -14.47
N ASP A 766 15.51 36.83 -15.74
CA ASP A 766 14.76 37.72 -16.63
C ASP A 766 13.24 37.59 -16.43
N ALA A 767 12.56 38.71 -16.18
CA ALA A 767 11.12 38.72 -15.91
C ALA A 767 10.25 38.39 -17.15
N ARG A 768 10.72 38.68 -18.36
CA ARG A 768 10.02 38.31 -19.61
C ARG A 768 10.14 36.81 -19.83
N GLU A 769 11.29 36.21 -19.51
CA GLU A 769 11.47 34.76 -19.51
C GLU A 769 10.55 34.08 -18.48
N ARG A 770 10.45 34.61 -17.25
CA ARG A 770 9.47 34.13 -16.25
C ARG A 770 8.04 34.17 -16.77
N THR A 771 7.66 35.26 -17.41
CA THR A 771 6.32 35.45 -17.99
C THR A 771 6.04 34.46 -19.11
N ALA A 772 6.98 34.26 -20.04
CA ALA A 772 6.85 33.31 -21.14
C ALA A 772 6.75 31.86 -20.64
N LEU A 773 7.57 31.50 -19.66
CA LEU A 773 7.54 30.19 -19.03
C LEU A 773 6.20 29.94 -18.31
N MET A 774 5.72 30.89 -17.51
CA MET A 774 4.43 30.80 -16.85
C MET A 774 3.28 30.68 -17.86
N SER A 775 3.32 31.43 -18.97
CA SER A 775 2.33 31.32 -20.06
C SER A 775 2.26 29.89 -20.61
N ALA A 776 3.41 29.26 -20.87
CA ALA A 776 3.47 27.91 -21.40
C ALA A 776 2.98 26.86 -20.38
N LEU A 777 3.36 27.00 -19.11
CA LEU A 777 2.88 26.12 -18.03
C LEU A 777 1.35 26.21 -17.86
N LEU A 778 0.79 27.42 -17.93
CA LEU A 778 -0.65 27.64 -17.88
C LEU A 778 -1.38 27.03 -19.08
N HIS A 779 -0.77 27.03 -20.26
CA HIS A 779 -1.32 26.36 -21.44
C HIS A 779 -1.31 24.85 -21.26
N ALA A 780 -0.17 24.28 -20.85
CA ALA A 780 0.03 22.84 -20.69
C ALA A 780 -1.00 22.20 -19.75
N VAL A 781 -1.35 22.85 -18.63
CA VAL A 781 -2.32 22.29 -17.67
C VAL A 781 -3.79 22.46 -18.10
N ARG A 782 -4.07 23.26 -19.14
CA ARG A 782 -5.43 23.52 -19.62
C ARG A 782 -5.85 22.63 -20.78
N GLY A 783 -4.90 22.00 -21.46
CA GLY A 783 -5.13 21.32 -22.74
C GLY A 783 -5.34 22.36 -23.83
#